data_AF-A0A917MX98-F1
#
_entry.id   AF-A0A917MX98-F1
#
_cell.length_a   1.000
_cell.length_b   1.000
_cell.length_c   1.000
_cell.angle_alpha   90.00
_cell.angle_beta   90.00
_cell.angle_gamma   90.00
#
_symmetry.space_group_name_H-M   'P 1'
#
loop_
_entity.id
_entity.type
_entity.pdbx_description
1 polymer ?
#
loop_
_entity_poly.entity_id
_entity_poly.type
_entity_poly.pdbx_seq_one_letter_code
_entity_poly.pdbx_strand_id
1 'polypeptide(L)'
;MVLQYAAQGQSAPLRRPISPQQPAWFIHIDSWNQADPQKIINMVPADIRPYVVFNISISINHDRLTSKWLQAEYGYEIAKSWLRVCAENRVWAMIQQSSGGFQHFSQSDLTVYEEFYRDYPNFIGFNYAEQFWGYDGSLQPPSSGSYDAISPPWADRINLFANLLQLSNRYGGYLAVSWCPNQWNPNINPIGMLKRNAAFAAACRNYTENYILCEKYTQQSYQHDMESTCLGAYVSGYAGQYGIRYDETGWTDSSGTHANFTPATGIAPHLEHIMFTGQTVIDGPELIMTQSSRELSTGTTPDGFTTRRWEFYPQFHNVNVDLFRKILDGNMRIPGRREVIDRTKVVLIANLSSGSNQDQYSTPQTLFEGLYRMDSDGNYEFNKSFFKKTGRYPAVPIVYQLDDTDANSFAVKVNKSDYATRWPSVTSKVTEFNTLFPSEYTGTLYAGRHENGWVTYNPYKTNQTATASIPFKYNTCTNMELSYSQYSAGVIKEYSNRLNVYLNNYDNVLNTGLKTDIIRVYGASTQPTWSYTDRASHQASTVTSGWSGGVFTLTVQHNGALDIVINCAGTATGRLTAYTPAVLNAPTAPAVYAGPLQHEAEHFDFKSINGNTANGVSGAVRNYTGQGYLRFGSNAAASIRDTVNLAYAGTYQLRTRYSVTGGNVNTIGLYVNGSLVATPVFTQTDSLSAWAVQTQNITLNAGNNVIEYRASAAAPQNVYFDNMVIVPAGSGGNIIQENTTGFCSVNGTVDTNNGGYTGAGFANTDNAIGNGVNWKLNFAASGTKSFTFRYASIDTRAANLLINGAVVATHVSFPSTGSWTSWGTVTVYASAASGTRDIRLEATGTSGLPNVDYIEVVGGTAANCTTGLSTLMNAPAGTDISQKLTGKEVGVEVFPNPAQHQVTVRLGSRWKAGDQLMLCDATGKPVQTRRIKSNAEQLNVGQLPPGLYFINVANNSGAHASLPLVKQ
;
A
#
# COMPACT_ATOMS: atom_id res chain seq x y z
N MET A 1 11.61 31.63 6.01
CA MET A 1 13.01 31.16 5.91
C MET A 1 12.96 29.80 5.23
N VAL A 2 13.28 29.73 3.94
CA VAL A 2 13.17 28.50 3.14
C VAL A 2 14.38 27.64 3.47
N LEU A 3 14.19 26.56 4.24
CA LEU A 3 15.22 25.54 4.38
C LEU A 3 15.35 24.82 3.03
N GLN A 4 16.40 25.18 2.28
CA GLN A 4 16.86 24.39 1.15
C GLN A 4 17.37 23.04 1.69
N TYR A 5 16.54 22.01 1.63
CA TYR A 5 16.99 20.64 1.85
C TYR A 5 17.82 20.22 0.64
N ALA A 6 19.12 20.05 0.85
CA ALA A 6 20.06 19.60 -0.18
C ALA A 6 19.61 18.27 -0.80
N ALA A 7 19.68 18.19 -2.12
CA ALA A 7 19.38 17.00 -2.93
C ALA A 7 20.48 15.94 -2.78
N GLN A 8 20.58 15.31 -1.62
CA GLN A 8 21.39 14.11 -1.39
C GLN A 8 20.63 13.20 -0.41
N GLY A 9 19.64 12.47 -0.92
CA GLY A 9 18.91 11.48 -0.15
C GLY A 9 18.79 10.20 -0.98
N GLN A 10 19.54 9.18 -0.58
CA GLN A 10 19.50 7.82 -1.11
C GLN A 10 18.04 7.35 -1.29
N SER A 11 17.70 6.82 -2.48
CA SER A 11 16.37 6.27 -2.77
C SER A 11 16.14 5.01 -1.92
N ALA A 12 15.04 4.99 -1.15
CA ALA A 12 14.59 3.78 -0.49
C ALA A 12 13.83 2.92 -1.50
N PRO A 13 13.97 1.58 -1.47
CA PRO A 13 13.11 0.69 -2.25
C PRO A 13 11.63 0.98 -1.96
N LEU A 14 10.77 0.86 -2.98
CA LEU A 14 9.33 0.98 -2.81
C LEU A 14 8.84 -0.01 -1.73
N ARG A 15 8.11 0.49 -0.73
CA ARG A 15 7.52 -0.33 0.36
C ARG A 15 6.61 -1.41 -0.20
N ARG A 16 5.86 -1.05 -1.23
CA ARG A 16 4.95 -1.91 -1.99
C ARG A 16 5.04 -1.53 -3.46
N PRO A 17 5.76 -2.27 -4.31
CA PRO A 17 5.79 -2.01 -5.74
C PRO A 17 4.39 -2.08 -6.37
N ILE A 18 4.11 -1.18 -7.31
CA ILE A 18 2.93 -1.22 -8.17
C ILE A 18 3.42 -1.44 -9.60
N SER A 19 2.83 -2.42 -10.28
CA SER A 19 3.20 -2.79 -11.64
C SER A 19 2.08 -3.58 -12.30
N PRO A 20 2.15 -3.87 -13.62
CA PRO A 20 1.21 -4.77 -14.28
C PRO A 20 1.11 -6.15 -13.63
N GLN A 21 2.20 -6.61 -12.99
CA GLN A 21 2.25 -7.88 -12.26
C GLN A 21 1.79 -7.76 -10.80
N GLN A 22 1.69 -6.54 -10.26
CA GLN A 22 1.32 -6.23 -8.88
C GLN A 22 0.36 -5.03 -8.82
N PRO A 23 -0.83 -5.14 -9.42
CA PRO A 23 -1.78 -4.03 -9.44
C PRO A 23 -2.24 -3.65 -8.04
N ALA A 24 -2.79 -2.45 -7.90
CA ALA A 24 -3.36 -1.95 -6.67
C ALA A 24 -4.83 -1.58 -6.85
N TRP A 25 -5.64 -1.92 -5.84
CA TRP A 25 -7.00 -1.43 -5.74
C TRP A 25 -7.16 -0.62 -4.45
N PHE A 26 -7.55 0.64 -4.58
CA PHE A 26 -7.83 1.49 -3.43
C PHE A 26 -9.29 1.30 -2.99
N ILE A 27 -9.47 0.69 -1.82
CA ILE A 27 -10.77 0.56 -1.17
C ILE A 27 -10.83 1.59 -0.05
N HIS A 28 -11.88 2.41 -0.04
CA HIS A 28 -11.95 3.56 0.83
C HIS A 28 -12.49 3.21 2.21
N ILE A 29 -11.88 3.83 3.22
CA ILE A 29 -12.42 3.97 4.58
C ILE A 29 -12.79 5.45 4.70
N ASP A 30 -14.07 5.78 4.54
CA ASP A 30 -14.52 7.14 4.26
C ASP A 30 -15.26 7.79 5.44
N SER A 31 -14.93 9.03 5.76
CA SER A 31 -15.60 9.75 6.84
C SER A 31 -17.11 9.95 6.61
N TRP A 32 -17.58 10.09 5.37
CA TRP A 32 -19.01 10.27 5.05
C TRP A 32 -19.86 9.07 5.46
N ASN A 33 -19.29 7.87 5.53
CA ASN A 33 -20.01 6.67 5.94
C ASN A 33 -19.92 6.36 7.43
N GLN A 34 -19.29 7.25 8.22
CA GLN A 34 -19.05 7.01 9.65
C GLN A 34 -18.26 5.71 9.87
N ALA A 35 -17.26 5.48 9.00
CA ALA A 35 -16.53 4.23 8.87
C ALA A 35 -16.14 3.60 10.20
N ASP A 36 -16.34 2.29 10.30
CA ASP A 36 -15.61 1.42 11.21
C ASP A 36 -14.49 0.74 10.41
N PRO A 37 -13.22 1.20 10.53
CA PRO A 37 -12.10 0.67 9.75
C PRO A 37 -11.94 -0.85 9.90
N GLN A 38 -12.10 -1.38 11.11
CA GLN A 38 -11.91 -2.80 11.37
C GLN A 38 -12.97 -3.64 10.65
N LYS A 39 -14.24 -3.21 10.69
CA LYS A 39 -15.32 -3.93 10.00
C LYS A 39 -15.14 -3.86 8.48
N ILE A 40 -14.72 -2.72 7.93
CA ILE A 40 -14.43 -2.59 6.49
C ILE A 40 -13.28 -3.50 6.05
N ILE A 41 -12.17 -3.53 6.79
CA ILE A 41 -11.04 -4.42 6.51
C ILE A 41 -11.48 -5.89 6.50
N ASN A 42 -12.33 -6.28 7.45
CA ASN A 42 -12.84 -7.65 7.56
C ASN A 42 -13.71 -8.08 6.37
N MET A 43 -14.40 -7.13 5.72
CA MET A 43 -15.24 -7.43 4.55
C MET A 43 -14.43 -7.73 3.28
N VAL A 44 -13.22 -7.16 3.15
CA VAL A 44 -12.37 -7.38 1.96
C VAL A 44 -11.97 -8.86 1.88
N PRO A 45 -12.33 -9.60 0.82
CA PRO A 45 -11.98 -11.01 0.67
C PRO A 45 -10.48 -11.27 0.74
N ALA A 46 -10.09 -12.36 1.41
CA ALA A 46 -8.68 -12.67 1.67
C ALA A 46 -7.83 -12.87 0.41
N ASP A 47 -8.45 -13.33 -0.69
CA ASP A 47 -7.79 -13.56 -1.98
C ASP A 47 -7.41 -12.24 -2.69
N ILE A 48 -8.19 -11.17 -2.51
CA ILE A 48 -7.89 -9.86 -3.11
C ILE A 48 -7.12 -8.94 -2.15
N ARG A 49 -7.23 -9.15 -0.84
CA ARG A 49 -6.70 -8.25 0.20
C ARG A 49 -5.21 -7.89 0.04
N PRO A 50 -4.29 -8.79 -0.39
CA PRO A 50 -2.89 -8.42 -0.63
C PRO A 50 -2.71 -7.32 -1.68
N TYR A 51 -3.64 -7.20 -2.62
CA TYR A 51 -3.63 -6.20 -3.68
C TYR A 51 -4.37 -4.91 -3.30
N VAL A 52 -5.06 -4.90 -2.16
CA VAL A 52 -5.79 -3.74 -1.68
C VAL A 52 -4.87 -2.78 -0.92
N VAL A 53 -5.03 -1.49 -1.17
CA VAL A 53 -4.53 -0.41 -0.33
C VAL A 53 -5.77 0.27 0.25
N PHE A 54 -5.87 0.35 1.57
CA PHE A 54 -6.97 1.07 2.20
C PHE A 54 -6.74 2.57 2.09
N ASN A 55 -7.59 3.27 1.36
CA ASN A 55 -7.53 4.71 1.22
C ASN A 55 -8.36 5.37 2.31
N ILE A 56 -7.71 5.92 3.33
CA ILE A 56 -8.36 6.62 4.43
C ILE A 56 -8.81 7.99 3.92
N SER A 57 -10.10 8.11 3.61
CA SER A 57 -10.69 9.31 3.02
C SER A 57 -11.25 10.22 4.11
N ILE A 58 -10.49 11.28 4.37
CA ILE A 58 -10.85 12.37 5.26
C ILE A 58 -11.52 13.45 4.41
N SER A 59 -12.82 13.30 4.28
CA SER A 59 -13.62 14.07 3.33
C SER A 59 -13.65 15.56 3.69
N ILE A 60 -13.80 16.40 2.69
CA ILE A 60 -13.82 17.86 2.82
C ILE A 60 -15.27 18.33 2.84
N ASN A 61 -15.65 19.03 3.89
CA ASN A 61 -16.83 19.89 3.95
C ASN A 61 -16.59 20.92 5.06
N HIS A 62 -16.75 22.21 4.77
CA HIS A 62 -16.54 23.27 5.76
C HIS A 62 -17.53 24.41 5.59
N ASP A 63 -17.73 25.13 6.69
CA ASP A 63 -18.40 26.43 6.66
C ASP A 63 -17.38 27.48 6.21
N ARG A 64 -17.62 28.05 5.04
CA ARG A 64 -16.72 29.03 4.41
C ARG A 64 -16.46 30.27 5.26
N LEU A 65 -17.44 30.72 6.05
CA LEU A 65 -17.34 31.98 6.80
C LEU A 65 -16.52 31.81 8.08
N THR A 66 -16.66 30.67 8.73
CA THR A 66 -15.99 30.35 10.01
C THR A 66 -14.75 29.48 9.82
N SER A 67 -14.53 28.95 8.60
CA SER A 67 -13.52 27.93 8.29
C SER A 67 -13.67 26.62 9.08
N LYS A 68 -14.83 26.41 9.71
CA LYS A 68 -15.07 25.24 10.55
C LYS A 68 -15.36 24.03 9.66
N TRP A 69 -14.65 22.92 9.91
CA TRP A 69 -14.96 21.64 9.31
C TRP A 69 -16.34 21.11 9.75
N LEU A 70 -17.17 20.76 8.78
CA LEU A 70 -18.51 20.19 8.92
C LEU A 70 -18.56 18.68 8.67
N GLN A 71 -17.46 18.11 8.18
CA GLN A 71 -17.22 16.69 8.05
C GLN A 71 -15.76 16.41 8.46
N ALA A 72 -15.54 15.32 9.21
CA ALA A 72 -14.23 14.97 9.78
C ALA A 72 -13.51 16.15 10.50
N GLU A 73 -14.11 16.69 11.57
CA GLU A 73 -13.62 17.92 12.26
C GLU A 73 -12.13 17.85 12.68
N TYR A 74 -11.64 16.67 13.02
CA TYR A 74 -10.27 16.40 13.46
C TYR A 74 -9.52 15.50 12.47
N GLY A 75 -9.54 15.85 11.19
CA GLY A 75 -9.06 15.00 10.09
C GLY A 75 -7.66 14.41 10.26
N TYR A 76 -6.72 15.16 10.86
CA TYR A 76 -5.37 14.66 11.17
C TYR A 76 -5.38 13.48 12.16
N GLU A 77 -6.14 13.62 13.24
CA GLU A 77 -6.24 12.60 14.29
C GLU A 77 -7.03 11.37 13.83
N ILE A 78 -8.09 11.59 13.04
CA ILE A 78 -8.85 10.51 12.40
C ILE A 78 -7.91 9.68 11.50
N ALA A 79 -7.10 10.34 10.67
CA ALA A 79 -6.16 9.65 9.79
C ALA A 79 -5.14 8.81 10.57
N LYS A 80 -4.58 9.34 11.66
CA LYS A 80 -3.64 8.62 12.54
C LYS A 80 -4.29 7.42 13.21
N SER A 81 -5.52 7.58 13.71
CA SER A 81 -6.28 6.52 14.34
C SER A 81 -6.57 5.37 13.37
N TRP A 82 -7.16 5.67 12.21
CA TRP A 82 -7.56 4.64 11.26
C TRP A 82 -6.37 3.95 10.60
N LEU A 83 -5.25 4.66 10.45
CA LEU A 83 -4.00 4.07 9.99
C LEU A 83 -3.45 3.05 10.99
N ARG A 84 -3.60 3.27 12.31
CA ARG A 84 -3.23 2.27 13.35
C ARG A 84 -4.06 1.01 13.22
N VAL A 85 -5.36 1.13 12.97
CA VAL A 85 -6.23 -0.04 12.73
C VAL A 85 -5.75 -0.81 11.50
N CYS A 86 -5.42 -0.11 10.41
CA CYS A 86 -4.82 -0.75 9.23
C CYS A 86 -3.47 -1.44 9.55
N ALA A 87 -2.66 -0.81 10.41
CA ALA A 87 -1.34 -1.31 10.79
C ALA A 87 -1.43 -2.57 11.66
N GLU A 88 -2.37 -2.62 12.60
CA GLU A 88 -2.69 -3.79 13.42
C GLU A 88 -3.11 -4.98 12.55
N ASN A 89 -3.90 -4.72 11.50
CA ASN A 89 -4.34 -5.73 10.55
C ASN A 89 -3.27 -6.10 9.50
N ARG A 90 -2.10 -5.46 9.54
CA ARG A 90 -1.02 -5.61 8.55
C ARG A 90 -1.54 -5.47 7.11
N VAL A 91 -2.29 -4.40 6.86
CA VAL A 91 -2.76 -4.05 5.52
C VAL A 91 -2.17 -2.71 5.08
N TRP A 92 -1.83 -2.60 3.79
CA TRP A 92 -1.31 -1.38 3.19
C TRP A 92 -2.37 -0.28 3.22
N ALA A 93 -1.96 0.95 3.53
CA ALA A 93 -2.86 2.08 3.61
C ALA A 93 -2.23 3.37 3.09
N MET A 94 -3.09 4.27 2.64
CA MET A 94 -2.76 5.63 2.24
C MET A 94 -3.82 6.60 2.77
N ILE A 95 -3.54 7.90 2.74
CA ILE A 95 -4.45 8.92 3.28
C ILE A 95 -4.88 9.87 2.16
N GLN A 96 -6.19 9.94 1.91
CA GLN A 96 -6.82 11.00 1.12
C GLN A 96 -7.31 12.11 2.05
N GLN A 97 -6.49 13.13 2.24
CA GLN A 97 -6.79 14.26 3.13
C GLN A 97 -7.35 15.50 2.41
N SER A 98 -7.57 15.40 1.10
CA SER A 98 -7.96 16.51 0.23
C SER A 98 -9.00 16.10 -0.81
N SER A 99 -9.90 17.03 -1.08
CA SER A 99 -10.82 17.07 -2.22
C SER A 99 -10.89 18.52 -2.69
N GLY A 100 -10.70 18.74 -4.00
CA GLY A 100 -10.47 20.08 -4.51
C GLY A 100 -9.16 20.68 -3.98
N GLY A 101 -9.11 22.01 -3.90
CA GLY A 101 -7.99 22.70 -3.26
C GLY A 101 -7.96 22.53 -1.74
N PHE A 102 -9.08 22.22 -1.10
CA PHE A 102 -9.19 22.12 0.35
C PHE A 102 -8.53 20.87 0.91
N GLN A 103 -8.00 20.99 2.12
CA GLN A 103 -7.24 19.90 2.74
C GLN A 103 -7.17 20.03 4.26
N HIS A 104 -7.02 18.90 4.95
CA HIS A 104 -6.88 18.86 6.42
C HIS A 104 -5.47 19.15 6.91
N PHE A 105 -4.45 18.88 6.08
CA PHE A 105 -3.05 18.94 6.49
C PHE A 105 -2.43 20.28 6.07
N SER A 106 -1.27 20.62 6.63
CA SER A 106 -0.58 21.87 6.27
C SER A 106 -0.17 21.89 4.78
N GLN A 107 -0.21 23.07 4.15
CA GLN A 107 0.33 23.25 2.79
C GLN A 107 1.85 23.38 2.76
N SER A 108 2.46 23.79 3.88
CA SER A 108 3.87 24.22 3.92
C SER A 108 4.71 23.44 4.91
N ASP A 109 4.09 22.79 5.89
CA ASP A 109 4.81 21.97 6.87
C ASP A 109 4.86 20.52 6.38
N LEU A 110 6.03 20.07 5.93
CA LEU A 110 6.24 18.69 5.48
C LEU A 110 6.36 17.69 6.64
N THR A 111 6.60 18.16 7.88
CA THR A 111 6.81 17.27 9.03
C THR A 111 5.55 16.46 9.35
N VAL A 112 4.37 17.04 9.14
CA VAL A 112 3.08 16.36 9.31
C VAL A 112 2.86 15.24 8.29
N TYR A 113 3.56 15.26 7.15
CA TYR A 113 3.50 14.18 6.15
C TYR A 113 4.60 13.13 6.41
N GLU A 114 5.79 13.58 6.79
CA GLU A 114 6.94 12.71 7.10
C GLU A 114 6.67 11.84 8.33
N GLU A 115 5.92 12.32 9.32
CA GLU A 115 5.48 11.54 10.49
C GLU A 115 4.83 10.21 10.06
N PHE A 116 3.91 10.24 9.09
CA PHE A 116 3.19 9.04 8.65
C PHE A 116 4.12 8.01 8.03
N TYR A 117 5.08 8.44 7.21
CA TYR A 117 6.07 7.53 6.67
C TYR A 117 6.98 6.97 7.76
N ARG A 118 7.47 7.82 8.66
CA ARG A 118 8.41 7.43 9.72
C ARG A 118 7.78 6.41 10.68
N ASP A 119 6.56 6.64 11.11
CA ASP A 119 5.98 5.96 12.27
C ASP A 119 5.13 4.73 11.89
N TYR A 120 4.67 4.64 10.64
CA TYR A 120 3.76 3.60 10.19
C TYR A 120 4.34 2.79 9.03
N PRO A 121 4.76 1.53 9.26
CA PRO A 121 5.39 0.71 8.22
C PRO A 121 4.42 0.32 7.10
N ASN A 122 3.11 0.34 7.36
CA ASN A 122 2.06 0.04 6.38
C ASN A 122 1.58 1.25 5.58
N PHE A 123 2.09 2.45 5.89
CA PHE A 123 1.76 3.66 5.16
C PHE A 123 2.57 3.75 3.86
N ILE A 124 1.88 3.99 2.75
CA ILE A 124 2.51 4.08 1.42
C ILE A 124 2.27 5.42 0.72
N GLY A 125 1.60 6.39 1.36
CA GLY A 125 1.58 7.76 0.88
C GLY A 125 0.23 8.46 0.88
N PHE A 126 0.11 9.51 0.07
CA PHE A 126 -1.00 10.45 0.11
C PHE A 126 -1.78 10.45 -1.19
N ASN A 127 -3.11 10.53 -1.09
CA ASN A 127 -4.03 10.64 -2.21
C ASN A 127 -4.67 12.04 -2.21
N TYR A 128 -4.74 12.66 -3.38
CA TYR A 128 -5.38 13.96 -3.59
C TYR A 128 -6.46 13.81 -4.65
N ALA A 129 -7.71 13.88 -4.23
CA ALA A 129 -8.84 13.72 -5.13
C ALA A 129 -9.36 15.06 -5.65
N GLU A 130 -9.99 15.03 -6.83
CA GLU A 130 -10.69 16.19 -7.39
C GLU A 130 -9.82 17.44 -7.56
N GLN A 131 -8.56 17.30 -8.00
CA GLN A 131 -7.59 18.39 -8.07
C GLN A 131 -7.87 19.39 -9.22
N PHE A 132 -9.09 19.90 -9.30
CA PHE A 132 -9.63 20.61 -10.45
C PHE A 132 -10.53 21.81 -10.08
N TRP A 133 -10.81 22.02 -8.79
CA TRP A 133 -11.63 23.10 -8.24
C TRP A 133 -11.09 23.54 -6.86
N GLY A 134 -11.60 24.66 -6.32
CA GLY A 134 -11.33 25.07 -4.93
C GLY A 134 -9.98 25.75 -4.68
N TYR A 135 -9.35 26.32 -5.70
CA TYR A 135 -8.08 27.04 -5.61
C TYR A 135 -8.25 28.57 -5.65
N ASP A 136 -7.22 29.27 -5.20
CA ASP A 136 -7.04 30.73 -5.30
C ASP A 136 -8.13 31.56 -4.59
N GLY A 137 -8.99 30.93 -3.79
CA GLY A 137 -10.03 31.61 -3.02
C GLY A 137 -9.45 32.55 -1.97
N SER A 138 -8.33 32.18 -1.33
CA SER A 138 -7.63 33.05 -0.38
C SER A 138 -7.02 34.30 -1.02
N LEU A 139 -6.82 34.30 -2.34
CA LEU A 139 -6.31 35.44 -3.09
C LEU A 139 -7.41 36.43 -3.50
N GLN A 140 -8.68 36.06 -3.31
CA GLN A 140 -9.82 36.94 -3.58
C GLN A 140 -10.01 37.96 -2.45
N PRO A 141 -10.61 39.13 -2.73
CA PRO A 141 -10.99 40.06 -1.66
C PRO A 141 -12.03 39.42 -0.72
N PRO A 142 -12.01 39.67 0.60
CA PRO A 142 -12.98 39.10 1.54
C PRO A 142 -14.46 39.40 1.24
N SER A 143 -14.74 40.42 0.43
CA SER A 143 -16.08 40.74 -0.07
C SER A 143 -16.54 39.88 -1.25
N SER A 144 -15.64 39.10 -1.86
CA SER A 144 -15.94 38.23 -2.99
C SER A 144 -16.72 37.00 -2.57
N GLY A 145 -17.72 36.62 -3.37
CA GLY A 145 -18.42 35.34 -3.21
C GLY A 145 -17.52 34.11 -3.43
N SER A 146 -16.32 34.29 -3.98
CA SER A 146 -15.31 33.24 -4.18
C SER A 146 -14.19 33.28 -3.13
N TYR A 147 -14.24 34.23 -2.18
CA TYR A 147 -13.26 34.26 -1.10
C TYR A 147 -13.47 33.10 -0.14
N ASP A 148 -12.37 32.42 0.16
CA ASP A 148 -12.32 31.34 1.12
C ASP A 148 -10.93 31.30 1.74
N ALA A 149 -10.85 31.54 3.05
CA ALA A 149 -9.58 31.69 3.76
C ALA A 149 -8.73 30.41 3.76
N ILE A 150 -9.36 29.24 3.61
CA ILE A 150 -8.67 27.95 3.60
C ILE A 150 -8.48 27.39 2.18
N SER A 151 -8.95 28.09 1.15
CA SER A 151 -8.65 27.75 -0.24
C SER A 151 -7.19 28.13 -0.57
N PRO A 152 -6.33 27.18 -0.92
CA PRO A 152 -4.92 27.48 -1.17
C PRO A 152 -4.71 28.12 -2.54
N PRO A 153 -3.65 28.94 -2.70
CA PRO A 153 -3.13 29.27 -4.01
C PRO A 153 -2.78 27.99 -4.78
N TRP A 154 -3.17 27.90 -6.05
CA TRP A 154 -2.89 26.73 -6.87
C TRP A 154 -1.39 26.45 -6.99
N ALA A 155 -0.57 27.50 -7.10
CA ALA A 155 0.88 27.36 -7.19
C ALA A 155 1.49 26.64 -5.97
N ASP A 156 0.97 26.92 -4.77
CA ASP A 156 1.42 26.29 -3.53
C ASP A 156 1.07 24.80 -3.50
N ARG A 157 -0.13 24.42 -3.97
CA ARG A 157 -0.54 23.01 -4.13
C ARG A 157 0.44 22.24 -5.00
N ILE A 158 0.82 22.80 -6.15
CA ILE A 158 1.71 22.10 -7.09
C ILE A 158 3.15 22.03 -6.57
N ASN A 159 3.60 23.05 -5.83
CA ASN A 159 4.88 23.01 -5.12
C ASN A 159 4.87 21.92 -4.02
N LEU A 160 3.77 21.77 -3.29
CA LEU A 160 3.63 20.68 -2.33
C LEU A 160 3.71 19.32 -3.02
N PHE A 161 3.08 19.13 -4.18
CA PHE A 161 3.19 17.86 -4.92
C PHE A 161 4.64 17.54 -5.30
N ALA A 162 5.42 18.52 -5.75
CA ALA A 162 6.84 18.32 -6.03
C ALA A 162 7.61 17.84 -4.78
N ASN A 163 7.32 18.45 -3.62
CA ASN A 163 7.92 18.06 -2.34
C ASN A 163 7.46 16.67 -1.88
N LEU A 164 6.19 16.33 -2.06
CA LEU A 164 5.64 15.03 -1.67
C LEU A 164 6.17 13.90 -2.55
N LEU A 165 6.47 14.15 -3.82
CA LEU A 165 7.16 13.17 -4.67
C LEU A 165 8.57 12.88 -4.16
N GLN A 166 9.33 13.92 -3.82
CA GLN A 166 10.65 13.76 -3.21
C GLN A 166 10.58 13.01 -1.87
N LEU A 167 9.61 13.36 -1.01
CA LEU A 167 9.39 12.68 0.26
C LEU A 167 9.00 11.22 0.06
N SER A 168 8.13 10.95 -0.91
CA SER A 168 7.71 9.58 -1.26
C SER A 168 8.88 8.75 -1.74
N ASN A 169 9.76 9.27 -2.61
CA ASN A 169 10.99 8.59 -3.01
C ASN A 169 11.92 8.30 -1.83
N ARG A 170 12.04 9.23 -0.87
CA ARG A 170 12.86 9.01 0.34
C ARG A 170 12.39 7.81 1.18
N TYR A 171 11.09 7.55 1.20
CA TYR A 171 10.48 6.53 2.06
C TYR A 171 9.91 5.32 1.31
N GLY A 172 10.06 5.26 -0.02
CA GLY A 172 9.53 4.20 -0.86
C GLY A 172 8.00 4.21 -1.00
N GLY A 173 7.37 5.38 -0.91
CA GLY A 173 5.92 5.56 -1.03
C GLY A 173 5.47 6.19 -2.35
N TYR A 174 4.26 6.77 -2.34
CA TYR A 174 3.61 7.35 -3.51
C TYR A 174 2.88 8.66 -3.21
N LEU A 175 2.83 9.54 -4.20
CA LEU A 175 1.80 10.56 -4.32
C LEU A 175 0.78 10.06 -5.35
N ALA A 176 -0.49 9.92 -4.95
CA ALA A 176 -1.60 9.67 -5.86
C ALA A 176 -2.42 10.94 -6.07
N VAL A 177 -2.73 11.25 -7.32
CA VAL A 177 -3.55 12.41 -7.69
C VAL A 177 -4.65 11.93 -8.62
N SER A 178 -5.91 12.17 -8.24
CA SER A 178 -7.08 11.86 -9.06
C SER A 178 -7.64 13.18 -9.63
N TRP A 179 -7.65 13.31 -10.96
CA TRP A 179 -7.98 14.55 -11.65
C TRP A 179 -9.19 14.40 -12.58
N CYS A 180 -9.99 15.47 -12.68
CA CYS A 180 -11.19 15.52 -13.50
C CYS A 180 -11.21 16.82 -14.33
N PRO A 181 -11.56 16.77 -15.63
CA PRO A 181 -11.63 17.96 -16.47
C PRO A 181 -12.94 18.74 -16.28
N ASN A 182 -12.89 20.04 -16.58
CA ASN A 182 -14.05 20.81 -17.01
C ASN A 182 -13.60 22.01 -17.88
N GLN A 183 -14.56 22.75 -18.44
CA GLN A 183 -14.25 23.89 -19.32
C GLN A 183 -13.52 25.06 -18.63
N TRP A 184 -13.49 25.09 -17.29
CA TRP A 184 -12.95 26.19 -16.50
C TRP A 184 -11.53 25.95 -16.00
N ASN A 185 -11.04 24.71 -16.06
CA ASN A 185 -9.77 24.29 -15.49
C ASN A 185 -8.73 23.69 -16.47
N PRO A 186 -8.74 23.93 -17.81
CA PRO A 186 -7.69 23.39 -18.68
C PRO A 186 -6.27 23.74 -18.22
N ASN A 187 -6.05 24.92 -17.65
CA ASN A 187 -4.73 25.37 -17.17
C ASN A 187 -4.23 24.66 -15.91
N ILE A 188 -5.05 23.86 -15.25
CA ILE A 188 -4.66 23.07 -14.08
C ILE A 188 -4.84 21.57 -14.30
N ASN A 189 -5.05 21.15 -15.55
CA ASN A 189 -4.99 19.74 -15.94
C ASN A 189 -3.55 19.17 -15.82
N PRO A 190 -3.33 17.86 -15.98
CA PRO A 190 -1.99 17.28 -15.87
C PRO A 190 -0.94 17.95 -16.76
N ILE A 191 -1.32 18.38 -17.97
CA ILE A 191 -0.44 19.13 -18.88
C ILE A 191 -0.15 20.54 -18.37
N GLY A 192 -1.16 21.22 -17.84
CA GLY A 192 -1.05 22.53 -17.21
C GLY A 192 -0.17 22.51 -15.95
N MET A 193 -0.32 21.49 -15.11
CA MET A 193 0.51 21.26 -13.92
C MET A 193 2.00 21.16 -14.31
N LEU A 194 2.31 20.33 -15.31
CA LEU A 194 3.69 20.14 -15.79
C LEU A 194 4.25 21.40 -16.49
N LYS A 195 3.46 22.06 -17.34
CA LYS A 195 3.93 23.22 -18.11
C LYS A 195 4.15 24.48 -17.26
N ARG A 196 3.30 24.69 -16.26
CA ARG A 196 3.28 25.93 -15.47
C ARG A 196 4.16 25.86 -14.23
N ASN A 197 4.56 24.66 -13.79
CA ASN A 197 5.43 24.48 -12.64
C ASN A 197 6.64 23.59 -12.99
N ALA A 198 7.77 24.23 -13.26
CA ALA A 198 9.01 23.56 -13.62
C ALA A 198 9.56 22.65 -12.50
N ALA A 199 9.34 23.01 -11.23
CA ALA A 199 9.78 22.20 -10.09
C ALA A 199 8.98 20.89 -10.01
N PHE A 200 7.67 20.94 -10.25
CA PHE A 200 6.83 19.76 -10.34
C PHE A 200 7.17 18.89 -11.54
N ALA A 201 7.37 19.47 -12.73
CA ALA A 201 7.81 18.71 -13.90
C ALA A 201 9.16 17.99 -13.64
N ALA A 202 10.12 18.67 -13.00
CA ALA A 202 11.38 18.06 -12.61
C ALA A 202 11.21 16.96 -11.56
N ALA A 203 10.34 17.15 -10.57
CA ALA A 203 10.04 16.13 -9.56
C ALA A 203 9.37 14.89 -10.18
N CYS A 204 8.42 15.08 -11.08
CA CYS A 204 7.78 14.00 -11.84
C CYS A 204 8.79 13.18 -12.65
N ARG A 205 9.78 13.81 -13.29
CA ARG A 205 10.89 13.13 -13.99
C ARG A 205 11.81 12.38 -13.03
N ASN A 206 12.20 13.03 -11.94
CA ASN A 206 13.20 12.48 -11.01
C ASN A 206 12.64 11.36 -10.14
N TYR A 207 11.33 11.36 -9.90
CA TYR A 207 10.62 10.45 -9.00
C TYR A 207 9.41 9.82 -9.69
N THR A 208 9.54 9.50 -10.99
CA THR A 208 8.45 8.98 -11.83
C THR A 208 7.71 7.83 -11.17
N GLU A 209 8.44 6.83 -10.65
CA GLU A 209 7.85 5.63 -10.02
C GLU A 209 6.96 5.94 -8.81
N ASN A 210 7.20 7.06 -8.12
CA ASN A 210 6.46 7.48 -6.94
C ASN A 210 5.18 8.27 -7.28
N TYR A 211 4.90 8.55 -8.55
CA TYR A 211 3.70 9.28 -8.96
C TYR A 211 2.65 8.37 -9.58
N ILE A 212 1.45 8.41 -8.99
CA ILE A 212 0.25 7.76 -9.49
C ILE A 212 -0.71 8.85 -9.96
N LEU A 213 -1.08 8.85 -11.22
CA LEU A 213 -2.09 9.76 -11.76
C LEU A 213 -3.32 8.97 -12.19
N CYS A 214 -4.46 9.32 -11.61
CA CYS A 214 -5.74 8.70 -11.91
C CYS A 214 -6.67 9.69 -12.62
N GLU A 215 -7.42 9.18 -13.59
CA GLU A 215 -8.63 9.83 -14.06
C GLU A 215 -9.70 9.80 -12.96
N LYS A 216 -10.56 10.82 -12.90
CA LYS A 216 -11.71 10.84 -12.00
C LYS A 216 -12.96 11.32 -12.72
N TYR A 217 -13.98 10.47 -12.78
CA TYR A 217 -15.20 10.69 -13.57
C TYR A 217 -16.27 11.51 -12.83
N THR A 218 -15.92 12.62 -12.20
CA THR A 218 -16.90 13.45 -11.45
C THR A 218 -17.70 14.39 -12.34
N GLN A 219 -17.05 14.90 -13.39
CA GLN A 219 -17.68 15.81 -14.34
C GLN A 219 -18.22 15.04 -15.54
N GLN A 220 -19.29 15.60 -16.11
CA GLN A 220 -20.04 14.95 -17.19
C GLN A 220 -19.46 15.22 -18.58
N SER A 221 -18.37 15.97 -18.71
CA SER A 221 -17.80 16.40 -19.99
C SER A 221 -16.30 16.15 -20.11
N TYR A 222 -15.73 16.38 -21.30
CA TYR A 222 -14.30 16.23 -21.58
C TYR A 222 -13.74 14.82 -21.32
N GLN A 223 -14.58 13.79 -21.40
CA GLN A 223 -14.23 12.41 -21.00
C GLN A 223 -12.95 11.90 -21.69
N HIS A 224 -12.81 12.10 -23.01
CA HIS A 224 -11.63 11.67 -23.76
C HIS A 224 -10.43 12.61 -23.57
N ASP A 225 -10.63 13.88 -23.21
CA ASP A 225 -9.53 14.80 -22.88
C ASP A 225 -8.91 14.43 -21.53
N MET A 226 -9.73 14.00 -20.57
CA MET A 226 -9.26 13.42 -19.31
C MET A 226 -8.35 12.22 -19.55
N GLU A 227 -8.85 11.26 -20.33
CA GLU A 227 -8.09 10.05 -20.67
C GLU A 227 -6.79 10.42 -21.37
N SER A 228 -6.85 11.28 -22.36
CA SER A 228 -5.68 11.71 -23.14
C SER A 228 -4.59 12.38 -22.29
N THR A 229 -4.98 13.26 -21.37
CA THR A 229 -4.03 14.01 -20.53
C THR A 229 -3.45 13.18 -19.40
N CYS A 230 -4.25 12.31 -18.77
CA CYS A 230 -3.78 11.42 -17.70
C CYS A 230 -2.90 10.30 -18.26
N LEU A 231 -3.36 9.61 -19.32
CA LEU A 231 -2.56 8.63 -20.05
C LEU A 231 -1.26 9.26 -20.58
N GLY A 232 -1.36 10.49 -21.06
CA GLY A 232 -0.25 11.29 -21.55
C GLY A 232 0.89 11.42 -20.54
N ALA A 233 0.59 11.75 -19.27
CA ALA A 233 1.62 11.85 -18.24
C ALA A 233 2.33 10.50 -17.98
N TYR A 234 1.58 9.39 -18.00
CA TYR A 234 2.14 8.04 -17.82
C TYR A 234 3.04 7.62 -18.97
N VAL A 235 2.55 7.64 -20.21
CA VAL A 235 3.31 7.15 -21.37
C VAL A 235 4.50 8.04 -21.74
N SER A 236 4.49 9.30 -21.27
CA SER A 236 5.62 10.23 -21.46
C SER A 236 6.73 10.11 -20.43
N GLY A 237 6.55 9.35 -19.34
CA GLY A 237 7.54 9.20 -18.26
C GLY A 237 7.41 10.21 -17.12
N TYR A 238 6.32 10.99 -17.06
CA TYR A 238 6.06 11.94 -15.97
C TYR A 238 5.20 11.36 -14.84
N ALA A 239 4.60 10.17 -15.03
CA ALA A 239 3.98 9.38 -13.99
C ALA A 239 4.38 7.90 -14.15
N GLY A 240 4.67 7.22 -13.05
CA GLY A 240 5.08 5.82 -13.05
C GLY A 240 3.90 4.87 -13.11
N GLN A 241 2.76 5.30 -12.57
CA GLN A 241 1.53 4.53 -12.54
C GLN A 241 0.35 5.36 -13.03
N TYR A 242 -0.65 4.66 -13.56
CA TYR A 242 -1.85 5.23 -14.12
C TYR A 242 -3.08 4.46 -13.64
N GLY A 243 -4.15 5.19 -13.37
CA GLY A 243 -5.34 4.64 -12.75
C GLY A 243 -6.66 5.27 -13.19
N ILE A 244 -7.74 4.63 -12.76
CA ILE A 244 -9.10 5.12 -12.96
C ILE A 244 -9.83 5.24 -11.63
N ARG A 245 -10.57 6.33 -11.46
CA ARG A 245 -11.57 6.53 -10.42
C ARG A 245 -12.94 6.73 -11.03
N TYR A 246 -13.64 5.62 -11.14
CA TYR A 246 -14.99 5.61 -11.70
C TYR A 246 -15.97 6.23 -10.71
N ASP A 247 -16.85 7.08 -11.22
CA ASP A 247 -17.69 7.96 -10.41
C ASP A 247 -19.03 8.17 -11.13
N GLU A 248 -20.12 7.89 -10.43
CA GLU A 248 -21.47 8.01 -10.95
C GLU A 248 -21.83 9.46 -11.27
N THR A 249 -21.27 10.45 -10.55
CA THR A 249 -21.65 11.86 -10.72
C THR A 249 -21.32 12.42 -12.10
N GLY A 250 -20.28 11.89 -12.77
CA GLY A 250 -19.95 12.21 -14.16
C GLY A 250 -20.73 11.40 -15.20
N TRP A 251 -21.61 10.49 -14.78
CA TRP A 251 -22.46 9.75 -15.71
C TRP A 251 -23.56 10.64 -16.30
N THR A 252 -23.88 10.36 -17.56
CA THR A 252 -25.09 10.84 -18.23
C THR A 252 -25.71 9.72 -19.05
N ASP A 253 -27.03 9.73 -19.21
CA ASP A 253 -27.73 8.84 -20.13
C ASP A 253 -27.56 9.29 -21.61
N SER A 254 -28.30 8.64 -22.52
CA SER A 254 -28.23 8.96 -23.96
C SER A 254 -28.72 10.37 -24.33
N SER A 255 -29.44 11.06 -23.45
CA SER A 255 -29.88 12.44 -23.66
C SER A 255 -28.85 13.48 -23.18
N GLY A 256 -27.77 13.03 -22.52
CA GLY A 256 -26.81 13.92 -21.86
C GLY A 256 -27.27 14.39 -20.47
N THR A 257 -28.33 13.78 -19.91
CA THR A 257 -28.84 14.09 -18.57
C THR A 257 -28.23 13.14 -17.54
N HIS A 258 -27.89 13.63 -16.35
CA HIS A 258 -27.49 12.78 -15.23
C HIS A 258 -28.69 12.00 -14.67
N ALA A 259 -28.95 10.86 -15.28
CA ALA A 259 -30.02 9.94 -14.95
C ALA A 259 -29.64 8.53 -15.39
N ASN A 260 -30.43 7.55 -14.98
CA ASN A 260 -30.34 6.17 -15.46
C ASN A 260 -28.92 5.57 -15.32
N PHE A 261 -28.24 5.88 -14.21
CA PHE A 261 -26.97 5.25 -13.88
C PHE A 261 -27.20 3.80 -13.44
N THR A 262 -26.28 2.91 -13.81
CA THR A 262 -26.19 1.56 -13.26
C THR A 262 -24.72 1.13 -13.20
N PRO A 263 -24.26 0.39 -12.17
CA PRO A 263 -22.87 -0.03 -12.02
C PRO A 263 -22.29 -0.82 -13.21
N ALA A 264 -23.13 -1.47 -14.02
CA ALA A 264 -22.69 -2.12 -15.26
C ALA A 264 -21.94 -1.17 -16.20
N THR A 265 -22.28 0.12 -16.17
CA THR A 265 -21.67 1.13 -17.04
C THR A 265 -20.18 1.36 -16.75
N GLY A 266 -19.71 0.98 -15.56
CA GLY A 266 -18.30 1.01 -15.19
C GLY A 266 -17.49 -0.17 -15.74
N ILE A 267 -18.10 -1.27 -16.19
CA ILE A 267 -17.36 -2.46 -16.64
C ILE A 267 -16.50 -2.14 -17.86
N ALA A 268 -17.10 -1.54 -18.90
CA ALA A 268 -16.43 -1.23 -20.16
C ALA A 268 -15.15 -0.37 -19.99
N PRO A 269 -15.19 0.81 -19.34
CA PRO A 269 -13.99 1.63 -19.19
C PRO A 269 -12.90 0.89 -18.41
N HIS A 270 -13.20 0.15 -17.35
CA HIS A 270 -12.19 -0.61 -16.63
C HIS A 270 -11.55 -1.70 -17.51
N LEU A 271 -12.34 -2.44 -18.30
CA LEU A 271 -11.80 -3.46 -19.21
C LEU A 271 -10.84 -2.87 -20.23
N GLU A 272 -11.19 -1.73 -20.83
CA GLU A 272 -10.31 -1.01 -21.75
C GLU A 272 -9.00 -0.63 -21.07
N HIS A 273 -9.08 -0.07 -19.88
CA HIS A 273 -7.90 0.45 -19.20
C HIS A 273 -6.96 -0.66 -18.74
N ILE A 274 -7.53 -1.72 -18.16
CA ILE A 274 -6.79 -2.91 -17.74
C ILE A 274 -6.08 -3.53 -18.94
N MET A 275 -6.77 -3.73 -20.07
CA MET A 275 -6.21 -4.52 -21.18
C MET A 275 -5.40 -3.71 -22.20
N PHE A 276 -5.56 -2.39 -22.28
CA PHE A 276 -4.97 -1.58 -23.37
C PHE A 276 -4.09 -0.43 -22.94
N THR A 277 -4.32 0.19 -21.78
CA THR A 277 -3.64 1.45 -21.41
C THR A 277 -2.61 1.29 -20.29
N GLY A 278 -2.43 0.07 -19.78
CA GLY A 278 -1.42 -0.23 -18.76
C GLY A 278 -1.84 0.22 -17.36
N GLN A 279 -3.15 0.31 -17.11
CA GLN A 279 -3.67 0.72 -15.82
C GLN A 279 -3.27 -0.26 -14.72
N THR A 280 -2.50 0.22 -13.75
CA THR A 280 -2.04 -0.56 -12.60
C THR A 280 -2.81 -0.25 -11.33
N VAL A 281 -3.63 0.81 -11.33
CA VAL A 281 -4.37 1.28 -10.15
C VAL A 281 -5.86 1.43 -10.46
N ILE A 282 -6.71 0.92 -9.56
CA ILE A 282 -8.14 1.26 -9.49
C ILE A 282 -8.33 2.07 -8.20
N ASP A 283 -8.92 3.25 -8.28
CA ASP A 283 -9.26 4.09 -7.12
C ASP A 283 -10.79 4.13 -6.98
N GLY A 284 -11.36 3.61 -5.87
CA GLY A 284 -12.81 3.64 -5.67
C GLY A 284 -13.57 2.37 -6.09
N PRO A 285 -14.88 2.46 -6.41
CA PRO A 285 -15.59 3.61 -7.02
C PRO A 285 -15.82 4.78 -6.06
N GLU A 286 -16.11 5.97 -6.58
CA GLU A 286 -16.16 7.23 -5.80
C GLU A 286 -17.24 7.26 -4.72
N LEU A 287 -18.50 6.92 -5.07
CA LEU A 287 -19.63 7.14 -4.18
C LEU A 287 -19.73 5.99 -3.16
N ILE A 288 -18.83 6.00 -2.18
CA ILE A 288 -18.68 4.93 -1.18
C ILE A 288 -20.01 4.58 -0.52
N MET A 289 -20.78 5.62 -0.16
CA MET A 289 -22.06 5.54 0.52
C MET A 289 -23.19 4.90 -0.28
N THR A 290 -23.07 4.79 -1.60
CA THR A 290 -24.13 4.24 -2.45
C THR A 290 -23.66 3.06 -3.29
N GLN A 291 -22.34 2.88 -3.44
CA GLN A 291 -21.76 1.93 -4.38
C GLN A 291 -20.81 0.93 -3.75
N SER A 292 -20.12 1.27 -2.66
CA SER A 292 -19.03 0.43 -2.11
C SER A 292 -19.47 -0.30 -0.86
N SER A 293 -19.68 0.42 0.24
CA SER A 293 -19.95 -0.16 1.56
C SER A 293 -20.96 0.65 2.35
N ARG A 294 -21.76 -0.02 3.18
CA ARG A 294 -22.71 0.62 4.09
C ARG A 294 -22.74 -0.06 5.45
N GLU A 295 -23.12 0.73 6.45
CA GLU A 295 -23.53 0.21 7.74
C GLU A 295 -24.95 -0.38 7.65
N LEU A 296 -25.15 -1.49 8.34
CA LEU A 296 -26.44 -2.14 8.56
C LEU A 296 -27.01 -1.75 9.92
N SER A 297 -28.27 -2.11 10.17
CA SER A 297 -28.79 -2.09 11.54
C SER A 297 -27.87 -2.87 12.48
N THR A 298 -27.68 -2.34 13.68
CA THR A 298 -26.85 -3.00 14.71
C THR A 298 -27.33 -4.43 14.94
N GLY A 299 -26.37 -5.31 15.19
CA GLY A 299 -26.63 -6.71 15.54
C GLY A 299 -26.41 -6.96 17.02
N THR A 300 -26.66 -8.20 17.42
CA THR A 300 -26.39 -8.69 18.78
C THR A 300 -25.34 -9.79 18.71
N THR A 301 -24.25 -9.66 19.47
CA THR A 301 -23.24 -10.71 19.63
C THR A 301 -23.82 -11.91 20.40
N PRO A 302 -23.22 -13.11 20.33
CA PRO A 302 -23.73 -14.30 21.03
C PRO A 302 -23.91 -14.12 22.54
N ASP A 303 -23.10 -13.27 23.15
CA ASP A 303 -23.14 -12.94 24.58
C ASP A 303 -23.90 -11.63 24.88
N GLY A 304 -24.66 -11.11 23.91
CA GLY A 304 -25.70 -10.10 24.12
C GLY A 304 -25.25 -8.64 24.00
N PHE A 305 -24.05 -8.36 23.48
CA PHE A 305 -23.64 -6.97 23.19
C PHE A 305 -24.24 -6.51 21.87
N THR A 306 -24.58 -5.23 21.78
CA THR A 306 -24.88 -4.57 20.51
C THR A 306 -23.57 -4.33 19.76
N THR A 307 -23.50 -4.74 18.49
CA THR A 307 -22.35 -4.52 17.57
C THR A 307 -22.81 -3.76 16.33
N ARG A 308 -21.95 -2.87 15.83
CA ARG A 308 -22.11 -2.31 14.47
C ARG A 308 -21.90 -3.43 13.44
N ARG A 309 -22.61 -3.37 12.31
CA ARG A 309 -22.54 -4.36 11.23
C ARG A 309 -22.37 -3.65 9.91
N TRP A 310 -21.63 -4.26 9.00
CA TRP A 310 -21.28 -3.68 7.71
C TRP A 310 -21.43 -4.71 6.61
N GLU A 311 -21.75 -4.23 5.41
CA GLU A 311 -21.70 -5.02 4.19
C GLU A 311 -21.18 -4.19 3.02
N PHE A 312 -20.65 -4.86 2.00
CA PHE A 312 -20.52 -4.24 0.68
C PHE A 312 -21.86 -4.29 -0.05
N TYR A 313 -22.09 -3.29 -0.89
CA TYR A 313 -23.25 -3.31 -1.77
C TYR A 313 -23.18 -4.50 -2.75
N PRO A 314 -24.33 -5.11 -3.13
CA PRO A 314 -24.33 -6.21 -4.09
C PRO A 314 -23.64 -5.88 -5.42
N GLN A 315 -23.77 -4.65 -5.92
CA GLN A 315 -23.08 -4.20 -7.12
C GLN A 315 -21.56 -4.17 -6.99
N PHE A 316 -21.02 -3.80 -5.81
CA PHE A 316 -19.58 -3.78 -5.58
C PHE A 316 -18.99 -5.18 -5.72
N HIS A 317 -19.71 -6.19 -5.21
CA HIS A 317 -19.33 -7.59 -5.34
C HIS A 317 -19.45 -8.10 -6.77
N ASN A 318 -20.60 -7.88 -7.41
CA ASN A 318 -20.92 -8.44 -8.72
C ASN A 318 -20.22 -7.74 -9.89
N VAL A 319 -19.70 -6.52 -9.68
CA VAL A 319 -18.95 -5.75 -10.67
C VAL A 319 -17.50 -5.61 -10.25
N ASN A 320 -17.19 -4.77 -9.25
CA ASN A 320 -15.82 -4.36 -8.97
C ASN A 320 -14.93 -5.49 -8.43
N VAL A 321 -15.40 -6.23 -7.43
CA VAL A 321 -14.63 -7.35 -6.84
C VAL A 321 -14.40 -8.46 -7.87
N ASP A 322 -15.44 -8.81 -8.62
CA ASP A 322 -15.32 -9.85 -9.65
C ASP A 322 -14.37 -9.43 -10.78
N LEU A 323 -14.49 -8.18 -11.25
CA LEU A 323 -13.61 -7.64 -12.28
C LEU A 323 -12.14 -7.67 -11.84
N PHE A 324 -11.85 -7.29 -10.59
CA PHE A 324 -10.49 -7.36 -10.06
C PHE A 324 -9.98 -8.81 -10.00
N ARG A 325 -10.83 -9.77 -9.64
CA ARG A 325 -10.48 -11.20 -9.67
C ARG A 325 -10.14 -11.70 -11.08
N LYS A 326 -10.69 -11.12 -12.13
CA LYS A 326 -10.32 -11.47 -13.51
C LYS A 326 -8.94 -10.97 -13.92
N ILE A 327 -8.44 -9.93 -13.25
CA ILE A 327 -7.01 -9.61 -13.31
C ILE A 327 -6.25 -10.74 -12.62
N LEU A 328 -6.65 -11.08 -11.39
CA LEU A 328 -5.96 -12.07 -10.54
C LEU A 328 -5.90 -13.50 -11.10
N ASP A 329 -6.92 -13.93 -11.86
CA ASP A 329 -6.92 -15.24 -12.51
C ASP A 329 -6.17 -15.28 -13.85
N GLY A 330 -5.62 -14.14 -14.28
CA GLY A 330 -4.78 -14.01 -15.46
C GLY A 330 -5.52 -13.95 -16.80
N ASN A 331 -6.86 -13.97 -16.81
CA ASN A 331 -7.62 -13.75 -18.05
C ASN A 331 -7.51 -12.31 -18.54
N MET A 332 -7.33 -11.35 -17.63
CA MET A 332 -7.06 -9.94 -17.98
C MET A 332 -5.59 -9.62 -17.68
N ARG A 333 -4.81 -9.37 -18.74
CA ARG A 333 -3.40 -9.00 -18.63
C ARG A 333 -3.24 -7.50 -18.81
N ILE A 334 -2.62 -6.86 -17.82
CA ILE A 334 -2.21 -5.47 -17.92
C ILE A 334 -0.94 -5.39 -18.78
N PRO A 335 -0.92 -4.59 -19.87
CA PRO A 335 0.30 -4.36 -20.65
C PRO A 335 1.30 -3.49 -19.88
N GLY A 336 2.59 -3.74 -20.08
CA GLY A 336 3.64 -2.82 -19.66
C GLY A 336 3.63 -1.51 -20.45
N ARG A 337 4.25 -0.47 -19.91
CA ARG A 337 4.28 0.88 -20.52
C ARG A 337 4.80 0.86 -21.97
N ARG A 338 5.85 0.08 -22.22
CA ARG A 338 6.40 -0.16 -23.56
C ARG A 338 5.34 -0.69 -24.53
N GLU A 339 4.61 -1.72 -24.12
CA GLU A 339 3.57 -2.35 -24.94
C GLU A 339 2.44 -1.36 -25.25
N VAL A 340 2.08 -0.50 -24.28
CA VAL A 340 1.10 0.58 -24.48
C VAL A 340 1.59 1.57 -25.54
N ILE A 341 2.86 1.99 -25.49
CA ILE A 341 3.44 2.92 -26.48
C ILE A 341 3.46 2.31 -27.88
N ASP A 342 3.91 1.06 -27.99
CA ASP A 342 3.97 0.30 -29.26
C ASP A 342 2.58 0.10 -29.88
N ARG A 343 1.58 -0.13 -29.02
CA ARG A 343 0.17 -0.19 -29.43
C ARG A 343 -0.34 1.16 -29.90
N THR A 344 -0.09 2.23 -29.14
CA THR A 344 -0.68 3.56 -29.34
C THR A 344 -0.16 4.27 -30.57
N LYS A 345 1.13 4.11 -30.93
CA LYS A 345 1.83 4.65 -32.12
C LYS A 345 1.86 6.17 -32.29
N VAL A 346 0.76 6.88 -32.04
CA VAL A 346 0.59 8.32 -32.27
C VAL A 346 0.55 9.06 -30.93
N VAL A 347 1.32 10.13 -30.80
CA VAL A 347 1.31 11.02 -29.64
C VAL A 347 1.31 12.49 -30.08
N LEU A 348 0.57 13.33 -29.34
CA LEU A 348 0.61 14.78 -29.51
C LEU A 348 1.47 15.43 -28.44
N ILE A 349 2.32 16.39 -28.82
CA ILE A 349 3.17 17.16 -27.90
C ILE A 349 2.58 18.57 -27.73
N ALA A 350 2.25 18.96 -26.51
CA ALA A 350 1.61 20.23 -26.16
C ALA A 350 2.58 21.43 -26.23
N ASN A 351 3.09 21.74 -27.42
CA ASN A 351 4.17 22.71 -27.63
C ASN A 351 3.72 24.19 -27.73
N LEU A 352 2.43 24.50 -27.63
CA LEU A 352 1.91 25.87 -27.69
C LEU A 352 2.07 26.60 -26.34
N SER A 353 2.63 27.81 -26.32
CA SER A 353 2.82 28.62 -25.10
C SER A 353 1.96 29.89 -25.03
N SER A 354 1.04 30.05 -25.98
CA SER A 354 0.14 31.20 -26.10
C SER A 354 -1.23 30.76 -26.63
N GLY A 355 -2.21 31.65 -26.61
CA GLY A 355 -3.61 31.34 -26.95
C GLY A 355 -4.45 31.12 -25.70
N SER A 356 -5.65 30.57 -25.87
CA SER A 356 -6.52 30.24 -24.74
C SER A 356 -5.94 29.12 -23.87
N ASN A 357 -6.47 28.93 -22.65
CA ASN A 357 -6.07 27.80 -21.82
C ASN A 357 -6.33 26.45 -22.53
N GLN A 358 -7.40 26.35 -23.32
CA GLN A 358 -7.66 25.16 -24.13
C GLN A 358 -6.57 24.93 -25.19
N ASP A 359 -6.13 25.98 -25.87
CA ASP A 359 -5.07 25.89 -26.88
C ASP A 359 -3.75 25.43 -26.26
N GLN A 360 -3.47 25.82 -25.04
CA GLN A 360 -2.20 25.51 -24.39
C GLN A 360 -2.16 24.14 -23.71
N TYR A 361 -3.30 23.63 -23.21
CA TYR A 361 -3.29 22.52 -22.25
C TYR A 361 -4.21 21.33 -22.59
N SER A 362 -5.25 21.51 -23.41
CA SER A 362 -6.14 20.41 -23.83
C SER A 362 -5.69 19.78 -25.14
N THR A 363 -6.31 18.67 -25.55
CA THR A 363 -6.15 18.13 -26.91
C THR A 363 -6.71 19.08 -27.98
N PRO A 364 -6.35 18.94 -29.27
CA PRO A 364 -7.08 19.61 -30.35
C PRO A 364 -8.56 19.18 -30.36
N GLN A 365 -9.47 20.14 -30.54
CA GLN A 365 -10.91 19.93 -30.41
C GLN A 365 -11.45 18.75 -31.23
N THR A 366 -10.94 18.54 -32.44
CA THR A 366 -11.41 17.49 -33.35
C THR A 366 -10.60 16.19 -33.26
N LEU A 367 -9.68 16.04 -32.31
CA LEU A 367 -8.72 14.92 -32.26
C LEU A 367 -9.42 13.55 -32.27
N PHE A 368 -10.52 13.39 -31.55
CA PHE A 368 -11.20 12.10 -31.40
C PHE A 368 -12.30 11.84 -32.44
N GLU A 369 -12.75 12.88 -33.13
CA GLU A 369 -13.82 12.82 -34.12
C GLU A 369 -13.45 11.93 -35.31
N GLY A 370 -14.36 11.06 -35.74
CA GLY A 370 -14.11 10.07 -36.79
C GLY A 370 -13.23 8.88 -36.38
N LEU A 371 -12.62 8.91 -35.19
CA LEU A 371 -11.86 7.80 -34.61
C LEU A 371 -12.76 6.95 -33.71
N TYR A 372 -12.57 7.03 -32.39
CA TYR A 372 -13.25 6.18 -31.41
C TYR A 372 -14.37 6.89 -30.65
N ARG A 373 -14.47 8.23 -30.74
CA ARG A 373 -15.59 8.98 -30.14
C ARG A 373 -16.92 8.53 -30.76
N MET A 374 -17.97 8.42 -29.95
CA MET A 374 -19.33 8.14 -30.43
C MET A 374 -19.78 9.24 -31.42
N ASP A 375 -20.38 8.85 -32.55
CA ASP A 375 -20.81 9.80 -33.59
C ASP A 375 -21.94 10.73 -33.12
N SER A 376 -22.75 10.28 -32.16
CA SER A 376 -23.82 11.07 -31.54
C SER A 376 -23.35 11.94 -30.38
N ASP A 377 -22.08 11.89 -30.01
CA ASP A 377 -21.51 12.69 -28.92
C ASP A 377 -20.85 13.98 -29.46
N GLY A 378 -20.40 14.88 -28.59
CA GLY A 378 -19.74 16.12 -28.98
C GLY A 378 -18.26 16.18 -28.60
N ASN A 379 -17.60 17.30 -28.89
CA ASN A 379 -16.22 17.58 -28.47
C ASN A 379 -16.23 18.38 -27.15
N TYR A 380 -15.16 18.31 -26.36
CA TYR A 380 -14.97 19.12 -25.15
C TYR A 380 -16.17 19.07 -24.17
N GLU A 381 -16.85 20.20 -23.92
CA GLU A 381 -17.99 20.30 -22.99
C GLU A 381 -19.17 19.42 -23.40
N PHE A 382 -19.24 19.06 -24.68
CA PHE A 382 -20.24 18.20 -25.27
C PHE A 382 -19.81 16.74 -25.38
N ASN A 383 -18.58 16.38 -25.03
CA ASN A 383 -18.16 14.97 -24.95
C ASN A 383 -18.67 14.35 -23.64
N LYS A 384 -19.85 13.74 -23.68
CA LYS A 384 -20.57 13.20 -22.51
C LYS A 384 -20.43 11.67 -22.34
N SER A 385 -19.76 11.00 -23.27
CA SER A 385 -19.56 9.55 -23.23
C SER A 385 -18.08 9.22 -23.12
N PHE A 386 -17.75 8.36 -22.17
CA PHE A 386 -16.46 7.66 -22.12
C PHE A 386 -16.48 6.35 -22.92
N PHE A 387 -17.67 5.83 -23.27
CA PHE A 387 -17.74 4.71 -24.21
C PHE A 387 -17.23 5.14 -25.58
N LYS A 388 -16.41 4.27 -26.16
CA LYS A 388 -15.91 4.39 -27.52
C LYS A 388 -16.73 3.53 -28.48
N LYS A 389 -16.92 3.99 -29.72
CA LYS A 389 -17.66 3.25 -30.76
C LYS A 389 -16.87 2.09 -31.36
N THR A 390 -15.55 2.10 -31.26
CA THR A 390 -14.67 1.07 -31.82
C THR A 390 -13.35 0.95 -31.08
N GLY A 391 -12.85 -0.28 -30.95
CA GLY A 391 -11.53 -0.57 -30.39
C GLY A 391 -10.41 -0.62 -31.44
N ARG A 392 -10.69 -0.19 -32.69
CA ARG A 392 -9.71 -0.12 -33.78
C ARG A 392 -8.54 0.82 -33.47
N TYR A 393 -8.83 1.94 -32.83
CA TYR A 393 -7.84 2.97 -32.51
C TYR A 393 -7.59 2.98 -31.00
N PRO A 394 -6.33 2.94 -30.55
CA PRO A 394 -5.98 3.22 -29.15
C PRO A 394 -6.37 4.64 -28.75
N ALA A 395 -6.51 4.89 -27.44
CA ALA A 395 -6.64 6.24 -26.92
C ALA A 395 -5.40 7.07 -27.31
N VAL A 396 -5.62 8.28 -27.84
CA VAL A 396 -4.52 9.13 -28.32
C VAL A 396 -4.09 10.09 -27.22
N PRO A 397 -2.86 9.98 -26.67
CA PRO A 397 -2.38 10.85 -25.61
C PRO A 397 -1.89 12.21 -26.15
N ILE A 398 -2.10 13.25 -25.35
CA ILE A 398 -1.35 14.51 -25.43
C ILE A 398 -0.38 14.57 -24.25
N VAL A 399 0.86 14.98 -24.51
CA VAL A 399 1.95 14.99 -23.53
C VAL A 399 2.54 16.38 -23.39
N TYR A 400 3.10 16.68 -22.21
CA TYR A 400 3.91 17.88 -22.02
C TYR A 400 5.18 17.80 -22.87
N GLN A 401 5.97 16.75 -22.65
CA GLN A 401 7.20 16.39 -23.36
C GLN A 401 7.37 14.86 -23.33
N LEU A 402 8.37 14.32 -24.02
CA LEU A 402 8.74 12.89 -23.97
C LEU A 402 10.04 12.75 -23.18
N ASP A 403 9.99 12.05 -22.04
CA ASP A 403 11.05 12.16 -21.04
C ASP A 403 12.20 11.15 -21.22
N ASP A 404 11.86 9.92 -21.60
CA ASP A 404 12.79 8.80 -21.59
C ASP A 404 12.80 8.02 -22.92
N THR A 405 13.59 6.94 -22.97
CA THR A 405 13.79 6.12 -24.18
C THR A 405 12.49 5.51 -24.70
N ASP A 406 11.63 5.03 -23.80
CA ASP A 406 10.36 4.42 -24.18
C ASP A 406 9.41 5.47 -24.74
N ALA A 407 9.25 6.60 -24.05
CA ALA A 407 8.43 7.72 -24.52
C ALA A 407 8.90 8.22 -25.89
N ASN A 408 10.22 8.27 -26.14
CA ASN A 408 10.75 8.74 -27.42
C ASN A 408 10.53 7.77 -28.60
N SER A 409 10.03 6.56 -28.34
CA SER A 409 9.86 5.53 -29.36
C SER A 409 8.51 5.52 -30.09
N PHE A 410 7.59 6.42 -29.77
CA PHE A 410 6.35 6.59 -30.54
C PHE A 410 6.64 6.73 -32.03
N ALA A 411 5.92 5.96 -32.85
CA ALA A 411 6.12 5.92 -34.30
C ALA A 411 5.77 7.26 -34.97
N VAL A 412 4.73 7.94 -34.48
CA VAL A 412 4.25 9.22 -35.00
C VAL A 412 4.17 10.23 -33.87
N LYS A 413 5.04 11.24 -33.93
CA LYS A 413 5.11 12.35 -32.96
C LYS A 413 4.65 13.62 -33.65
N VAL A 414 3.61 14.27 -33.11
CA VAL A 414 3.00 15.46 -33.72
C VAL A 414 3.00 16.59 -32.71
N ASN A 415 3.65 17.70 -33.01
CA ASN A 415 3.49 18.91 -32.22
C ASN A 415 2.06 19.43 -32.39
N LYS A 416 1.44 19.91 -31.31
CA LYS A 416 0.08 20.48 -31.35
C LYS A 416 -0.02 21.64 -32.35
N SER A 417 1.04 22.44 -32.50
CA SER A 417 1.13 23.50 -33.52
C SER A 417 0.95 22.99 -34.96
N ASP A 418 1.33 21.74 -35.23
CA ASP A 418 1.36 21.18 -36.57
C ASP A 418 0.10 20.36 -36.88
N TYR A 419 -0.82 20.22 -35.91
CA TYR A 419 -2.03 19.40 -36.02
C TYR A 419 -2.88 19.80 -37.23
N ALA A 420 -3.18 21.09 -37.40
CA ALA A 420 -4.03 21.58 -38.48
C ALA A 420 -3.36 21.44 -39.86
N THR A 421 -2.03 21.48 -39.93
CA THR A 421 -1.28 21.30 -41.18
C THR A 421 -1.17 19.83 -41.56
N ARG A 422 -0.92 18.94 -40.60
CA ARG A 422 -0.87 17.49 -40.82
C ARG A 422 -2.25 16.94 -41.19
N TRP A 423 -3.27 17.40 -40.49
CA TRP A 423 -4.65 16.94 -40.62
C TRP A 423 -5.61 18.12 -40.82
N PRO A 424 -5.64 18.70 -42.04
CA PRO A 424 -6.52 19.83 -42.35
C PRO A 424 -8.01 19.48 -42.29
N SER A 425 -8.37 18.20 -42.26
CA SER A 425 -9.74 17.73 -42.08
C SER A 425 -9.80 16.43 -41.28
N VAL A 426 -10.96 16.15 -40.66
CA VAL A 426 -11.22 14.87 -39.98
C VAL A 426 -10.96 13.68 -40.92
N THR A 427 -11.39 13.77 -42.19
CA THR A 427 -11.16 12.72 -43.20
C THR A 427 -9.69 12.44 -43.44
N SER A 428 -8.85 13.47 -43.55
CA SER A 428 -7.40 13.28 -43.77
C SER A 428 -6.73 12.56 -42.59
N LYS A 429 -7.09 12.93 -41.35
CA LYS A 429 -6.66 12.24 -40.13
C LYS A 429 -7.09 10.79 -40.12
N VAL A 430 -8.38 10.52 -40.37
CA VAL A 430 -8.92 9.16 -40.38
C VAL A 430 -8.24 8.30 -41.44
N THR A 431 -7.92 8.83 -42.62
CA THR A 431 -7.17 8.10 -43.66
C THR A 431 -5.78 7.67 -43.19
N GLU A 432 -5.04 8.56 -42.51
CA GLU A 432 -3.74 8.20 -41.95
C GLU A 432 -3.87 7.16 -40.83
N PHE A 433 -4.79 7.38 -39.88
CA PHE A 433 -5.05 6.43 -38.79
C PHE A 433 -5.51 5.07 -39.33
N ASN A 434 -6.29 5.02 -40.40
CA ASN A 434 -6.69 3.77 -41.04
C ASN A 434 -5.51 2.97 -41.59
N THR A 435 -4.46 3.67 -42.04
CA THR A 435 -3.22 3.06 -42.52
C THR A 435 -2.40 2.53 -41.35
N LEU A 436 -2.33 3.26 -40.24
CA LEU A 436 -1.62 2.86 -39.03
C LEU A 436 -2.33 1.73 -38.26
N PHE A 437 -3.65 1.70 -38.32
CA PHE A 437 -4.51 0.77 -37.58
C PHE A 437 -5.49 0.11 -38.55
N PRO A 438 -5.13 -1.02 -39.16
CA PRO A 438 -6.04 -1.79 -40.01
C PRO A 438 -7.27 -2.27 -39.23
N SER A 439 -8.43 -2.36 -39.90
CA SER A 439 -9.63 -2.89 -39.25
C SER A 439 -9.47 -4.38 -38.97
N GLU A 440 -9.78 -4.80 -37.75
CA GLU A 440 -9.70 -6.21 -37.33
C GLU A 440 -11.08 -6.88 -37.24
N TYR A 441 -12.15 -6.12 -37.38
CA TYR A 441 -13.54 -6.59 -37.29
C TYR A 441 -14.49 -5.64 -38.03
N THR A 442 -15.75 -6.04 -38.14
CA THR A 442 -16.86 -5.19 -38.64
C THR A 442 -18.02 -5.22 -37.66
N GLY A 443 -18.86 -4.17 -37.66
CA GLY A 443 -20.06 -4.09 -36.84
C GLY A 443 -20.13 -2.82 -35.98
N THR A 444 -21.08 -2.80 -35.04
CA THR A 444 -21.38 -1.68 -34.15
C THR A 444 -20.99 -1.93 -32.69
N LEU A 445 -20.65 -3.17 -32.34
CA LEU A 445 -20.09 -3.51 -31.03
C LEU A 445 -18.67 -2.94 -30.93
N TYR A 446 -18.29 -2.45 -29.76
CA TYR A 446 -16.89 -2.19 -29.51
C TYR A 446 -16.13 -3.51 -29.44
N ALA A 447 -15.06 -3.65 -30.22
CA ALA A 447 -14.12 -4.76 -30.10
C ALA A 447 -12.68 -4.23 -30.26
N GLY A 448 -11.86 -4.40 -29.23
CA GLY A 448 -10.42 -4.09 -29.26
C GLY A 448 -9.60 -5.34 -29.01
N ARG A 449 -8.55 -5.59 -29.80
CA ARG A 449 -7.67 -6.77 -29.63
C ARG A 449 -6.39 -6.38 -28.91
N HIS A 450 -5.93 -7.18 -27.96
CA HIS A 450 -4.56 -7.18 -27.45
C HIS A 450 -4.03 -8.62 -27.44
N GLU A 451 -3.09 -8.90 -28.34
CA GLU A 451 -2.61 -10.27 -28.64
C GLU A 451 -3.78 -11.24 -28.92
N ASN A 452 -3.91 -12.30 -28.11
CA ASN A 452 -4.99 -13.27 -28.18
C ASN A 452 -6.21 -12.90 -27.33
N GLY A 453 -6.24 -11.72 -26.71
CA GLY A 453 -7.38 -11.21 -25.98
C GLY A 453 -8.17 -10.17 -26.76
N TRP A 454 -9.48 -10.16 -26.53
CA TRP A 454 -10.41 -9.12 -26.98
C TRP A 454 -11.12 -8.50 -25.78
N VAL A 455 -11.25 -7.18 -25.76
CA VAL A 455 -12.27 -6.48 -24.95
C VAL A 455 -13.44 -6.18 -25.86
N THR A 456 -14.64 -6.56 -25.43
CA THR A 456 -15.88 -6.37 -26.19
C THR A 456 -16.96 -5.76 -25.30
N TYR A 457 -17.70 -4.77 -25.79
CA TYR A 457 -18.84 -4.23 -25.06
C TYR A 457 -19.83 -3.52 -25.97
N ASN A 458 -21.07 -3.39 -25.51
CA ASN A 458 -22.09 -2.57 -26.17
C ASN A 458 -21.87 -1.08 -25.84
N PRO A 459 -21.52 -0.22 -26.81
CA PRO A 459 -21.18 1.18 -26.56
C PRO A 459 -22.41 2.10 -26.47
N TYR A 460 -23.62 1.59 -26.69
CA TYR A 460 -24.84 2.38 -26.69
C TYR A 460 -25.40 2.55 -25.27
N LYS A 461 -25.75 3.79 -24.93
CA LYS A 461 -26.45 4.16 -23.69
C LYS A 461 -27.96 3.88 -23.74
N THR A 462 -28.45 3.27 -24.82
CA THR A 462 -29.84 2.88 -25.04
C THR A 462 -29.97 1.36 -25.07
N ASN A 463 -31.20 0.83 -25.14
CA ASN A 463 -31.47 -0.60 -25.28
C ASN A 463 -31.07 -1.19 -26.65
N GLN A 464 -30.34 -0.44 -27.48
CA GLN A 464 -29.88 -0.88 -28.79
C GLN A 464 -28.92 -2.05 -28.64
N THR A 465 -29.16 -3.12 -29.42
CA THR A 465 -28.22 -4.24 -29.54
C THR A 465 -27.05 -3.85 -30.43
N ALA A 466 -25.84 -4.24 -30.03
CA ALA A 466 -24.62 -4.01 -30.80
C ALA A 466 -24.02 -5.34 -31.26
N THR A 467 -23.51 -5.40 -32.49
CA THR A 467 -23.00 -6.65 -33.09
C THR A 467 -21.59 -6.50 -33.64
N ALA A 468 -20.81 -7.58 -33.66
CA ALA A 468 -19.52 -7.62 -34.35
C ALA A 468 -19.31 -8.95 -35.07
N SER A 469 -18.61 -8.91 -36.21
CA SER A 469 -18.02 -10.07 -36.87
C SER A 469 -16.50 -9.97 -36.80
N ILE A 470 -15.86 -10.93 -36.15
CA ILE A 470 -14.44 -10.91 -35.79
C ILE A 470 -13.74 -12.14 -36.40
N PRO A 471 -12.94 -11.96 -37.47
CA PRO A 471 -12.06 -13.00 -37.96
C PRO A 471 -11.06 -13.45 -36.89
N PHE A 472 -10.92 -14.76 -36.75
CA PHE A 472 -9.95 -15.32 -35.82
C PHE A 472 -8.51 -15.08 -36.29
N LYS A 473 -7.59 -14.93 -35.34
CA LYS A 473 -6.13 -14.89 -35.60
C LYS A 473 -5.39 -16.08 -34.99
N TYR A 474 -5.92 -16.67 -33.92
CA TYR A 474 -5.35 -17.79 -33.18
C TYR A 474 -6.18 -19.07 -33.34
N ASN A 475 -7.50 -18.99 -33.28
CA ASN A 475 -8.39 -20.15 -33.39
C ASN A 475 -8.44 -20.67 -34.83
N THR A 476 -8.52 -21.99 -34.97
CA THR A 476 -8.55 -22.69 -36.26
C THR A 476 -9.93 -22.70 -36.93
N CYS A 477 -10.98 -22.26 -36.22
CA CYS A 477 -12.26 -21.84 -36.81
C CYS A 477 -12.07 -20.57 -37.66
N THR A 478 -13.08 -20.16 -38.43
CA THR A 478 -12.97 -19.01 -39.35
C THR A 478 -13.12 -17.66 -38.65
N ASN A 479 -14.22 -17.45 -37.93
CA ASN A 479 -14.54 -16.20 -37.24
C ASN A 479 -15.55 -16.45 -36.09
N MET A 480 -15.74 -15.43 -35.26
CA MET A 480 -16.90 -15.34 -34.34
C MET A 480 -17.80 -14.16 -34.69
N GLU A 481 -19.09 -14.31 -34.43
CA GLU A 481 -20.01 -13.18 -34.36
C GLU A 481 -20.52 -13.00 -32.93
N LEU A 482 -20.68 -11.74 -32.54
CA LEU A 482 -21.15 -11.34 -31.22
C LEU A 482 -22.38 -10.44 -31.37
N SER A 483 -23.31 -10.55 -30.44
CA SER A 483 -24.46 -9.65 -30.31
C SER A 483 -24.70 -9.40 -28.83
N TYR A 484 -24.48 -8.18 -28.36
CA TYR A 484 -24.60 -7.82 -26.95
C TYR A 484 -25.77 -6.87 -26.70
N SER A 485 -26.49 -7.16 -25.63
CA SER A 485 -27.49 -6.29 -25.01
C SER A 485 -26.85 -5.07 -24.33
N GLN A 486 -27.68 -4.13 -23.88
CA GLN A 486 -27.22 -2.89 -23.25
C GLN A 486 -26.33 -3.16 -22.02
N TYR A 487 -25.18 -2.48 -22.00
CA TYR A 487 -24.15 -2.57 -20.95
C TYR A 487 -23.57 -3.97 -20.70
N SER A 488 -23.78 -4.92 -21.63
CA SER A 488 -22.97 -6.12 -21.65
C SER A 488 -21.55 -5.81 -22.11
N ALA A 489 -20.59 -6.28 -21.33
CA ALA A 489 -19.17 -6.12 -21.56
C ALA A 489 -18.42 -7.41 -21.19
N GLY A 490 -17.27 -7.65 -21.80
CA GLY A 490 -16.55 -8.90 -21.61
C GLY A 490 -15.15 -8.94 -22.17
N VAL A 491 -14.48 -10.05 -21.88
CA VAL A 491 -13.15 -10.39 -22.41
C VAL A 491 -13.21 -11.76 -23.06
N ILE A 492 -12.66 -11.87 -24.27
CA ILE A 492 -12.57 -13.14 -25.00
C ILE A 492 -11.11 -13.47 -25.25
N LYS A 493 -10.62 -14.58 -24.70
CA LYS A 493 -9.30 -15.15 -25.00
C LYS A 493 -9.41 -16.22 -26.07
N GLU A 494 -8.65 -16.02 -27.13
CA GLU A 494 -8.59 -16.87 -28.31
C GLU A 494 -7.42 -17.88 -28.17
N TYR A 495 -7.71 -19.16 -28.38
CA TYR A 495 -6.71 -20.23 -28.48
C TYR A 495 -6.95 -21.01 -29.77
N SER A 496 -6.00 -21.84 -30.17
CA SER A 496 -6.08 -22.64 -31.41
C SER A 496 -7.34 -23.51 -31.50
N ASN A 497 -7.82 -24.02 -30.36
CA ASN A 497 -8.88 -25.01 -30.26
C ASN A 497 -9.99 -24.66 -29.25
N ARG A 498 -9.98 -23.44 -28.69
CA ARG A 498 -11.02 -22.98 -27.77
C ARG A 498 -11.11 -21.47 -27.68
N LEU A 499 -12.21 -21.00 -27.10
CA LEU A 499 -12.41 -19.64 -26.60
C LEU A 499 -12.68 -19.70 -25.11
N ASN A 500 -12.05 -18.82 -24.34
CA ASN A 500 -12.48 -18.51 -22.98
C ASN A 500 -13.15 -17.14 -23.01
N VAL A 501 -14.37 -17.04 -22.52
CA VAL A 501 -15.19 -15.85 -22.59
C VAL A 501 -15.61 -15.48 -21.18
N TYR A 502 -15.31 -14.25 -20.78
CA TYR A 502 -15.88 -13.60 -19.61
C TYR A 502 -16.93 -12.59 -20.08
N LEU A 503 -18.13 -12.64 -19.51
CA LEU A 503 -19.17 -11.63 -19.72
C LEU A 503 -19.64 -11.11 -18.37
N ASN A 504 -19.98 -9.82 -18.32
CA ASN A 504 -20.67 -9.22 -17.18
C ASN A 504 -21.60 -8.10 -17.67
N ASN A 505 -22.81 -8.10 -17.14
CA ASN A 505 -23.82 -7.10 -17.43
C ASN A 505 -24.69 -6.77 -16.20
N TYR A 506 -24.17 -7.04 -14.98
CA TYR A 506 -24.90 -6.93 -13.73
C TYR A 506 -25.56 -5.55 -13.57
N ASP A 507 -26.88 -5.54 -13.59
CA ASP A 507 -27.70 -4.35 -13.49
C ASP A 507 -28.79 -4.57 -12.44
N ASN A 508 -28.78 -3.72 -11.43
CA ASN A 508 -29.76 -3.72 -10.34
C ASN A 508 -30.66 -2.47 -10.37
N VAL A 509 -30.60 -1.67 -11.43
CA VAL A 509 -31.34 -0.40 -11.55
C VAL A 509 -32.24 -0.37 -12.78
N LEU A 510 -31.71 -0.53 -14.00
CA LEU A 510 -32.47 -0.27 -15.23
C LEU A 510 -33.18 -1.51 -15.74
N ASN A 511 -32.44 -2.62 -15.85
CA ASN A 511 -32.99 -3.90 -16.26
C ASN A 511 -32.45 -5.00 -15.35
N THR A 512 -33.26 -5.39 -14.37
CA THR A 512 -32.89 -6.38 -13.36
C THR A 512 -33.12 -7.83 -13.81
N GLY A 513 -33.72 -8.05 -14.98
CA GLY A 513 -33.93 -9.37 -15.57
C GLY A 513 -32.72 -9.88 -16.35
N LEU A 514 -32.77 -11.14 -16.77
CA LEU A 514 -31.74 -11.71 -17.65
C LEU A 514 -31.78 -11.03 -19.01
N LYS A 515 -30.64 -10.49 -19.45
CA LYS A 515 -30.45 -9.93 -20.79
C LYS A 515 -29.77 -10.95 -21.70
N THR A 516 -30.08 -10.90 -22.99
CA THR A 516 -29.62 -11.90 -23.96
C THR A 516 -28.43 -11.39 -24.75
N ASP A 517 -27.33 -12.13 -24.67
CA ASP A 517 -26.17 -12.00 -25.53
C ASP A 517 -26.03 -13.26 -26.40
N ILE A 518 -25.46 -13.12 -27.60
CA ILE A 518 -25.27 -14.22 -28.54
C ILE A 518 -23.80 -14.29 -28.97
N ILE A 519 -23.25 -15.51 -28.96
CA ILE A 519 -21.93 -15.83 -29.50
C ILE A 519 -22.10 -16.88 -30.59
N ARG A 520 -21.64 -16.58 -31.81
CA ARG A 520 -21.60 -17.56 -32.91
C ARG A 520 -20.17 -17.87 -33.29
N VAL A 521 -19.87 -19.13 -33.58
CA VAL A 521 -18.56 -19.60 -34.05
C VAL A 521 -18.75 -20.31 -35.39
N TYR A 522 -18.00 -19.86 -36.40
CA TYR A 522 -18.09 -20.34 -37.77
C TYR A 522 -16.87 -21.17 -38.14
N GLY A 523 -17.07 -22.23 -38.92
CA GLY A 523 -15.97 -23.03 -39.48
C GLY A 523 -15.37 -24.04 -38.51
N ALA A 524 -16.10 -24.44 -37.47
CA ALA A 524 -15.71 -25.58 -36.65
C ALA A 524 -15.91 -26.89 -37.44
N SER A 525 -14.94 -27.81 -37.37
CA SER A 525 -14.98 -29.08 -38.11
C SER A 525 -15.94 -30.10 -37.48
N THR A 526 -16.24 -29.93 -36.21
CA THR A 526 -17.18 -30.73 -35.42
C THR A 526 -18.00 -29.81 -34.54
N GLN A 527 -19.16 -30.28 -34.06
CA GLN A 527 -19.97 -29.53 -33.11
C GLN A 527 -19.12 -29.15 -31.87
N PRO A 528 -18.96 -27.86 -31.56
CA PRO A 528 -18.24 -27.42 -30.36
C PRO A 528 -18.87 -27.94 -29.08
N THR A 529 -18.03 -28.28 -28.10
CA THR A 529 -18.48 -28.51 -26.72
C THR A 529 -18.28 -27.23 -25.91
N TRP A 530 -19.07 -27.06 -24.85
CA TRP A 530 -19.04 -25.85 -24.06
C TRP A 530 -19.46 -26.10 -22.61
N SER A 531 -19.05 -25.18 -21.74
CA SER A 531 -19.43 -25.13 -20.33
C SER A 531 -19.47 -23.67 -19.87
N TYR A 532 -20.22 -23.38 -18.82
CA TYR A 532 -20.20 -22.06 -18.18
C TYR A 532 -20.25 -22.18 -16.66
N THR A 533 -19.90 -21.09 -15.98
CA THR A 533 -20.00 -20.97 -14.53
C THR A 533 -20.37 -19.53 -14.20
N ASP A 534 -21.51 -19.35 -13.53
CA ASP A 534 -21.87 -18.08 -12.91
C ASP A 534 -20.86 -17.71 -11.84
N ARG A 535 -20.57 -16.42 -11.72
CA ARG A 535 -19.61 -15.86 -10.78
C ARG A 535 -20.32 -14.94 -9.80
N ALA A 536 -19.62 -14.54 -8.74
CA ALA A 536 -20.16 -13.65 -7.72
C ALA A 536 -21.52 -14.13 -7.15
N SER A 537 -22.49 -13.24 -6.92
CA SER A 537 -23.76 -13.55 -6.27
C SER A 537 -24.91 -12.80 -6.93
N HIS A 538 -25.36 -13.34 -8.07
CA HIS A 538 -26.47 -12.83 -8.85
C HIS A 538 -27.45 -13.95 -9.24
N GLN A 539 -28.54 -13.57 -9.91
CA GLN A 539 -29.50 -14.54 -10.45
C GLN A 539 -28.80 -15.49 -11.44
N ALA A 540 -29.11 -16.79 -11.35
CA ALA A 540 -28.51 -17.80 -12.21
C ALA A 540 -28.76 -17.52 -13.70
N SER A 541 -27.72 -17.69 -14.51
CA SER A 541 -27.79 -17.52 -15.96
C SER A 541 -28.39 -18.74 -16.65
N THR A 542 -29.06 -18.52 -17.77
CA THR A 542 -29.55 -19.59 -18.66
C THR A 542 -28.77 -19.55 -19.97
N VAL A 543 -28.02 -20.61 -20.26
CA VAL A 543 -27.23 -20.71 -21.49
C VAL A 543 -27.73 -21.90 -22.32
N THR A 544 -27.98 -21.67 -23.60
CA THR A 544 -28.42 -22.71 -24.54
C THR A 544 -27.58 -22.66 -25.82
N SER A 545 -27.48 -23.80 -26.51
CA SER A 545 -26.69 -23.90 -27.74
C SER A 545 -27.48 -24.50 -28.91
N GLY A 546 -27.14 -24.07 -30.13
CA GLY A 546 -27.57 -24.71 -31.38
C GLY A 546 -26.39 -24.94 -32.31
N TRP A 547 -26.43 -26.01 -33.11
CA TRP A 547 -25.45 -26.32 -34.16
C TRP A 547 -26.19 -26.66 -35.45
N SER A 548 -26.03 -25.82 -36.47
CA SER A 548 -26.64 -26.05 -37.78
C SER A 548 -25.80 -25.40 -38.87
N GLY A 549 -25.67 -26.05 -40.03
CA GLY A 549 -24.97 -25.50 -41.19
C GLY A 549 -23.50 -25.14 -40.92
N GLY A 550 -22.82 -25.81 -40.00
CA GLY A 550 -21.43 -25.49 -39.64
C GLY A 550 -21.25 -24.27 -38.73
N VAL A 551 -22.35 -23.76 -38.15
CA VAL A 551 -22.37 -22.60 -37.25
C VAL A 551 -22.84 -23.03 -35.87
N PHE A 552 -22.01 -22.76 -34.87
CA PHE A 552 -22.33 -22.97 -33.47
C PHE A 552 -22.84 -21.67 -32.89
N THR A 553 -24.03 -21.68 -32.28
CA THR A 553 -24.64 -20.51 -31.65
C THR A 553 -24.83 -20.80 -30.16
N LEU A 554 -24.30 -19.94 -29.31
CA LEU A 554 -24.64 -19.86 -27.89
C LEU A 554 -25.54 -18.65 -27.66
N THR A 555 -26.67 -18.89 -27.00
CA THR A 555 -27.57 -17.87 -26.48
C THR A 555 -27.37 -17.81 -24.97
N VAL A 556 -26.87 -16.68 -24.48
CA VAL A 556 -26.49 -16.45 -23.08
C VAL A 556 -27.48 -15.45 -22.47
N GLN A 557 -28.34 -15.92 -21.58
CA GLN A 557 -29.25 -15.07 -20.81
C GLN A 557 -28.67 -14.88 -19.41
N HIS A 558 -28.19 -13.68 -19.10
CA HIS A 558 -27.51 -13.38 -17.84
C HIS A 558 -27.82 -11.97 -17.33
N ASN A 559 -27.75 -11.81 -16.00
CA ASN A 559 -27.70 -10.51 -15.32
C ASN A 559 -26.61 -10.57 -14.25
N GLY A 560 -25.36 -10.55 -14.70
CA GLY A 560 -24.22 -10.88 -13.86
C GLY A 560 -23.01 -11.38 -14.60
N ALA A 561 -21.99 -11.73 -13.83
CA ALA A 561 -20.70 -12.19 -14.31
C ALA A 561 -20.70 -13.70 -14.55
N LEU A 562 -20.16 -14.15 -15.69
CA LEU A 562 -19.96 -15.57 -15.95
C LEU A 562 -18.73 -15.83 -16.80
N ASP A 563 -18.11 -16.98 -16.57
CA ASP A 563 -17.09 -17.55 -17.45
C ASP A 563 -17.73 -18.61 -18.34
N ILE A 564 -17.38 -18.62 -19.63
CA ILE A 564 -17.81 -19.59 -20.63
C ILE A 564 -16.56 -20.13 -21.33
N VAL A 565 -16.49 -21.45 -21.50
CA VAL A 565 -15.46 -22.10 -22.33
C VAL A 565 -16.16 -22.74 -23.52
N ILE A 566 -15.66 -22.46 -24.73
CA ILE A 566 -16.15 -23.05 -25.98
C ILE A 566 -14.98 -23.78 -26.63
N ASN A 567 -15.00 -25.11 -26.63
CA ASN A 567 -13.99 -25.92 -27.30
C ASN A 567 -14.37 -26.05 -28.77
N CYS A 568 -13.72 -25.25 -29.61
CA CYS A 568 -13.98 -25.16 -31.04
C CYS A 568 -12.66 -25.16 -31.82
N ALA A 569 -12.56 -26.07 -32.79
CA ALA A 569 -11.45 -26.17 -33.72
C ALA A 569 -11.99 -26.31 -35.14
N GLY A 570 -11.27 -25.76 -36.10
CA GLY A 570 -11.59 -25.81 -37.52
C GLY A 570 -10.37 -26.26 -38.33
N THR A 571 -10.37 -25.92 -39.62
CA THR A 571 -9.32 -26.32 -40.57
C THR A 571 -8.48 -25.16 -41.08
N ALA A 572 -8.73 -23.93 -40.60
CA ALA A 572 -7.97 -22.75 -41.05
C ALA A 572 -6.51 -22.82 -40.59
N THR A 573 -5.59 -22.56 -41.51
CA THR A 573 -4.14 -22.53 -41.28
C THR A 573 -3.63 -21.09 -41.17
N GLY A 574 -2.33 -20.90 -40.93
CA GLY A 574 -1.73 -19.55 -40.83
C GLY A 574 -2.14 -18.78 -39.57
N ARG A 575 -2.54 -19.48 -38.50
CA ARG A 575 -2.92 -18.88 -37.23
C ARG A 575 -1.69 -18.58 -36.35
N LEU A 576 -1.78 -17.54 -35.55
CA LEU A 576 -0.83 -17.21 -34.51
C LEU A 576 -0.94 -18.21 -33.35
N THR A 577 0.19 -18.50 -32.71
CA THR A 577 0.28 -19.44 -31.59
C THR A 577 0.92 -18.84 -30.35
N ALA A 578 1.74 -17.80 -30.51
CA ALA A 578 2.43 -17.12 -29.42
C ALA A 578 1.61 -15.94 -28.89
N TYR A 579 1.49 -15.85 -27.57
CA TYR A 579 0.92 -14.73 -26.83
C TYR A 579 1.60 -14.64 -25.47
N THR A 580 1.49 -13.50 -24.80
CA THR A 580 2.09 -13.28 -23.49
C THR A 580 1.09 -13.62 -22.38
N PRO A 581 1.36 -14.63 -21.53
CA PRO A 581 0.52 -14.92 -20.37
C PRO A 581 0.61 -13.82 -19.31
N ALA A 582 -0.45 -13.63 -18.53
CA ALA A 582 -0.36 -12.81 -17.32
C ALA A 582 0.51 -13.52 -16.27
N VAL A 583 1.36 -12.75 -15.59
CA VAL A 583 2.15 -13.21 -14.45
C VAL A 583 1.85 -12.25 -13.30
N LEU A 584 1.43 -12.77 -12.15
CA LEU A 584 1.08 -11.96 -11.00
C LEU A 584 1.89 -12.34 -9.77
N ASN A 585 2.32 -11.33 -9.03
CA ASN A 585 3.06 -11.50 -7.79
C ASN A 585 2.27 -10.83 -6.66
N ALA A 586 1.77 -11.63 -5.72
CA ALA A 586 1.07 -11.09 -4.56
C ALA A 586 2.00 -10.12 -3.80
N PRO A 587 1.55 -8.89 -3.49
CA PRO A 587 2.34 -7.97 -2.69
C PRO A 587 2.64 -8.55 -1.31
N THR A 588 3.85 -8.29 -0.80
CA THR A 588 4.21 -8.70 0.56
C THR A 588 3.39 -7.88 1.57
N ALA A 589 3.00 -8.50 2.68
CA ALA A 589 2.32 -7.77 3.75
C ALA A 589 3.26 -6.74 4.41
N PRO A 590 2.76 -5.60 4.91
CA PRO A 590 3.53 -4.68 5.72
C PRO A 590 4.26 -5.35 6.89
N ALA A 591 5.36 -4.72 7.30
CA ALA A 591 6.02 -5.04 8.56
C ALA A 591 5.07 -4.81 9.75
N VAL A 592 5.32 -5.51 10.84
CA VAL A 592 4.52 -5.39 12.06
C VAL A 592 4.70 -3.98 12.63
N TYR A 593 3.59 -3.28 12.86
CA TYR A 593 3.59 -2.02 13.57
C TYR A 593 3.73 -2.26 15.07
N ALA A 594 4.67 -1.54 15.67
CA ALA A 594 5.04 -1.71 17.07
C ALA A 594 4.69 -0.49 17.94
N GLY A 595 4.15 0.57 17.34
CA GLY A 595 3.73 1.77 18.06
C GLY A 595 2.42 1.56 18.83
N PRO A 596 1.86 2.65 19.41
CA PRO A 596 0.60 2.62 20.13
C PRO A 596 -0.54 2.07 19.26
N LEU A 597 -1.29 1.10 19.79
CA LEU A 597 -2.59 0.70 19.24
C LEU A 597 -3.66 1.64 19.79
N GLN A 598 -4.62 2.04 18.96
CA GLN A 598 -5.68 2.97 19.34
C GLN A 598 -7.01 2.48 18.80
N HIS A 599 -8.02 2.47 19.65
CA HIS A 599 -9.37 2.01 19.35
C HIS A 599 -10.38 3.06 19.80
N GLU A 600 -11.14 3.59 18.85
CA GLU A 600 -12.16 4.62 19.10
C GLU A 600 -13.40 4.02 19.76
N ALA A 601 -13.90 4.69 20.80
CA ALA A 601 -14.98 4.17 21.63
C ALA A 601 -16.32 4.11 20.88
N GLU A 602 -16.52 4.93 19.84
CA GLU A 602 -17.69 4.84 18.97
C GLU A 602 -17.77 3.54 18.16
N HIS A 603 -16.70 2.73 18.14
CA HIS A 603 -16.65 1.42 17.49
C HIS A 603 -16.84 0.25 18.46
N PHE A 604 -16.91 0.51 19.77
CA PHE A 604 -17.02 -0.55 20.77
C PHE A 604 -18.36 -1.27 20.71
N ASP A 605 -18.33 -2.55 21.06
CA ASP A 605 -19.53 -3.31 21.37
C ASP A 605 -20.09 -2.83 22.72
N PHE A 606 -21.41 -2.68 22.85
CA PHE A 606 -22.01 -2.08 24.07
C PHE A 606 -23.30 -2.75 24.56
N LYS A 607 -23.63 -2.54 25.84
CA LYS A 607 -24.87 -2.94 26.52
C LYS A 607 -25.37 -1.83 27.42
N SER A 608 -26.67 -1.57 27.41
CA SER A 608 -27.38 -0.69 28.36
C SER A 608 -26.72 0.68 28.61
N ILE A 609 -26.02 1.21 27.60
CA ILE A 609 -25.37 2.52 27.66
C ILE A 609 -26.36 3.66 27.41
N ASN A 610 -25.96 4.91 27.70
CA ASN A 610 -26.79 6.08 27.40
C ASN A 610 -26.87 6.38 25.88
N GLY A 611 -25.80 6.09 25.12
CA GLY A 611 -25.84 6.14 23.66
C GLY A 611 -24.48 6.18 22.99
N ASN A 612 -24.43 5.82 21.72
CA ASN A 612 -23.24 5.92 20.88
C ASN A 612 -23.38 7.10 19.90
N THR A 613 -22.36 7.93 19.76
CA THR A 613 -22.33 9.02 18.77
C THR A 613 -21.24 8.69 17.76
N ALA A 614 -21.59 8.12 16.60
CA ALA A 614 -20.64 7.72 15.57
C ALA A 614 -20.02 8.91 14.80
N ASN A 615 -20.70 10.05 14.76
CA ASN A 615 -20.15 11.31 14.25
C ASN A 615 -20.61 12.49 15.11
N GLY A 616 -19.68 13.13 15.80
CA GLY A 616 -19.90 14.22 16.75
C GLY A 616 -19.95 15.62 16.12
N VAL A 617 -19.76 15.77 14.81
CA VAL A 617 -19.49 17.08 14.19
C VAL A 617 -20.64 18.09 14.36
N SER A 618 -21.87 17.62 14.44
CA SER A 618 -23.06 18.45 14.69
C SER A 618 -23.43 18.58 16.18
N GLY A 619 -22.71 17.91 17.07
CA GLY A 619 -22.97 17.86 18.52
C GLY A 619 -22.37 19.03 19.31
N ALA A 620 -22.65 19.07 20.61
CA ALA A 620 -22.08 20.08 21.53
C ALA A 620 -20.70 19.69 22.09
N VAL A 621 -20.38 18.39 22.11
CA VAL A 621 -19.11 17.87 22.62
C VAL A 621 -18.05 17.96 21.52
N ARG A 622 -16.87 18.46 21.88
CA ARG A 622 -15.73 18.72 20.97
C ARG A 622 -14.45 18.07 21.50
N ASN A 623 -13.39 18.14 20.70
CA ASN A 623 -12.03 17.68 20.98
C ASN A 623 -11.89 16.16 21.18
N TYR A 624 -12.84 15.37 20.69
CA TYR A 624 -12.69 13.92 20.53
C TYR A 624 -11.66 13.61 19.43
N THR A 625 -11.14 12.37 19.38
CA THR A 625 -10.02 12.01 18.49
C THR A 625 -10.49 11.43 17.16
N GLY A 626 -11.43 10.49 17.23
CA GLY A 626 -12.05 9.84 16.07
C GLY A 626 -13.10 10.72 15.40
N GLN A 627 -14.18 10.09 14.92
CA GLN A 627 -15.33 10.82 14.41
C GLN A 627 -16.34 11.13 15.51
N GLY A 628 -16.31 10.36 16.59
CA GLY A 628 -17.36 10.31 17.58
C GLY A 628 -16.86 10.07 19.01
N TYR A 629 -17.78 9.58 19.83
CA TYR A 629 -17.54 9.20 21.22
C TYR A 629 -18.72 8.38 21.76
N LEU A 630 -18.49 7.63 22.84
CA LEU A 630 -19.50 6.79 23.49
C LEU A 630 -19.93 7.36 24.84
N ARG A 631 -21.23 7.37 25.12
CA ARG A 631 -21.82 7.81 26.40
C ARG A 631 -22.24 6.60 27.25
N PHE A 632 -21.46 6.29 28.28
CA PHE A 632 -21.61 5.06 29.07
C PHE A 632 -22.92 5.03 29.89
N GLY A 633 -23.34 6.16 30.45
CA GLY A 633 -24.56 6.30 31.24
C GLY A 633 -24.43 5.91 32.71
N SER A 634 -25.55 5.99 33.44
CA SER A 634 -25.66 5.69 34.87
C SER A 634 -26.29 4.32 35.16
N ASN A 635 -26.57 3.51 34.13
CA ASN A 635 -27.21 2.21 34.30
C ASN A 635 -26.24 1.21 34.94
N ALA A 636 -26.66 0.51 36.00
CA ALA A 636 -25.85 -0.50 36.68
C ALA A 636 -25.55 -1.74 35.82
N ALA A 637 -26.25 -1.92 34.69
CA ALA A 637 -26.01 -2.96 33.69
C ALA A 637 -25.17 -2.47 32.49
N ALA A 638 -24.70 -1.21 32.49
CA ALA A 638 -23.94 -0.66 31.38
C ALA A 638 -22.60 -1.39 31.20
N SER A 639 -22.25 -1.67 29.94
CA SER A 639 -20.99 -2.33 29.61
C SER A 639 -20.53 -1.94 28.20
N ILE A 640 -19.23 -1.74 28.02
CA ILE A 640 -18.61 -1.53 26.70
C ILE A 640 -17.35 -2.38 26.58
N ARG A 641 -17.01 -2.80 25.37
CA ARG A 641 -15.79 -3.57 25.13
C ARG A 641 -15.28 -3.40 23.72
N ASP A 642 -14.02 -3.78 23.55
CA ASP A 642 -13.45 -4.06 22.24
C ASP A 642 -12.42 -5.19 22.34
N THR A 643 -12.04 -5.74 21.18
CA THR A 643 -11.03 -6.78 21.05
C THR A 643 -9.79 -6.22 20.38
N VAL A 644 -8.64 -6.41 21.02
CA VAL A 644 -7.34 -5.97 20.51
C VAL A 644 -6.47 -7.17 20.18
N ASN A 645 -5.73 -7.12 19.08
CA ASN A 645 -4.82 -8.19 18.67
C ASN A 645 -3.36 -7.77 18.87
N LEU A 646 -2.62 -8.55 19.65
CA LEU A 646 -1.22 -8.27 19.94
C LEU A 646 -0.32 -9.36 19.37
N ALA A 647 0.80 -8.96 18.76
CA ALA A 647 1.82 -9.90 18.34
C ALA A 647 2.46 -10.66 19.53
N TYR A 648 2.46 -10.04 20.71
CA TYR A 648 3.19 -10.53 21.88
C TYR A 648 2.39 -10.35 23.17
N ALA A 649 2.58 -11.26 24.12
CA ALA A 649 2.06 -11.11 25.47
C ALA A 649 2.94 -10.15 26.29
N GLY A 650 2.37 -9.49 27.29
CA GLY A 650 3.12 -8.63 28.20
C GLY A 650 2.24 -7.69 29.03
N THR A 651 2.91 -6.80 29.77
CA THR A 651 2.27 -5.71 30.49
C THR A 651 2.21 -4.47 29.60
N TYR A 652 1.03 -3.86 29.51
CA TYR A 652 0.74 -2.69 28.70
C TYR A 652 0.12 -1.59 29.57
N GLN A 653 0.44 -0.33 29.26
CA GLN A 653 -0.36 0.80 29.74
C GLN A 653 -1.59 0.92 28.83
N LEU A 654 -2.76 0.69 29.41
CA LEU A 654 -4.05 1.09 28.85
C LEU A 654 -4.31 2.54 29.24
N ARG A 655 -4.32 3.43 28.26
CA ARG A 655 -4.64 4.86 28.41
C ARG A 655 -6.04 5.09 27.87
N THR A 656 -6.96 5.48 28.73
CA THR A 656 -8.37 5.65 28.41
C THR A 656 -8.69 7.13 28.39
N ARG A 657 -9.05 7.65 27.22
CA ARG A 657 -9.42 9.06 27.07
C ARG A 657 -10.91 9.21 27.36
N TYR A 658 -11.25 10.05 28.34
CA TYR A 658 -12.61 10.18 28.87
C TYR A 658 -12.95 11.60 29.28
N SER A 659 -14.25 11.87 29.44
CA SER A 659 -14.76 13.11 30.03
C SER A 659 -15.93 12.82 30.96
N VAL A 660 -16.02 13.55 32.08
CA VAL A 660 -17.10 13.41 33.07
C VAL A 660 -17.26 14.71 33.83
N THR A 661 -18.47 15.27 33.85
CA THR A 661 -18.79 16.48 34.62
C THR A 661 -19.61 16.15 35.86
N GLY A 662 -19.60 17.03 36.86
CA GLY A 662 -20.43 16.90 38.07
C GLY A 662 -19.83 16.08 39.22
N GLY A 663 -18.77 15.30 38.99
CA GLY A 663 -18.03 14.60 40.04
C GLY A 663 -17.26 13.37 39.55
N ASN A 664 -16.45 12.78 40.44
CA ASN A 664 -15.65 11.58 40.14
C ASN A 664 -16.53 10.33 40.03
N VAL A 665 -16.15 9.39 39.16
CA VAL A 665 -16.80 8.08 39.00
C VAL A 665 -15.81 6.95 39.27
N ASN A 666 -16.14 6.05 40.18
CA ASN A 666 -15.33 4.87 40.56
C ASN A 666 -16.16 3.57 40.60
N THR A 667 -17.28 3.54 39.88
CA THR A 667 -18.26 2.43 39.83
C THR A 667 -18.20 1.65 38.52
N ILE A 668 -17.07 1.75 37.80
CA ILE A 668 -16.84 1.06 36.52
C ILE A 668 -15.60 0.18 36.70
N GLY A 669 -15.78 -1.13 36.62
CA GLY A 669 -14.69 -2.11 36.64
C GLY A 669 -14.08 -2.30 35.26
N LEU A 670 -12.75 -2.43 35.20
CA LEU A 670 -11.98 -2.80 34.03
C LEU A 670 -11.71 -4.30 34.05
N TYR A 671 -12.18 -5.00 33.03
CA TYR A 671 -12.02 -6.44 32.84
C TYR A 671 -11.12 -6.70 31.64
N VAL A 672 -10.23 -7.67 31.78
CA VAL A 672 -9.40 -8.20 30.69
C VAL A 672 -9.67 -9.69 30.59
N ASN A 673 -10.08 -10.14 29.41
CA ASN A 673 -10.42 -11.55 29.14
C ASN A 673 -11.39 -12.13 30.18
N GLY A 674 -12.40 -11.34 30.56
CA GLY A 674 -13.43 -11.71 31.53
C GLY A 674 -13.05 -11.59 33.01
N SER A 675 -11.78 -11.29 33.33
CA SER A 675 -11.29 -11.13 34.71
C SER A 675 -11.22 -9.65 35.10
N LEU A 676 -11.75 -9.29 36.27
CA LEU A 676 -11.61 -7.93 36.82
C LEU A 676 -10.13 -7.66 37.15
N VAL A 677 -9.55 -6.62 36.55
CA VAL A 677 -8.14 -6.26 36.76
C VAL A 677 -7.96 -4.92 37.49
N ALA A 678 -8.94 -4.01 37.41
CA ALA A 678 -8.90 -2.74 38.13
C ALA A 678 -10.31 -2.13 38.27
N THR A 679 -10.45 -1.14 39.16
CA THR A 679 -11.62 -0.24 39.21
C THR A 679 -11.12 1.20 39.05
N PRO A 680 -11.00 1.70 37.81
CA PRO A 680 -10.51 3.04 37.54
C PRO A 680 -11.32 4.14 38.24
N VAL A 681 -10.64 5.21 38.64
CA VAL A 681 -11.29 6.47 39.06
C VAL A 681 -11.24 7.44 37.89
N PHE A 682 -12.41 7.76 37.34
CA PHE A 682 -12.60 8.80 36.35
C PHE A 682 -12.86 10.13 37.07
N THR A 683 -11.79 10.91 37.25
CA THR A 683 -11.84 12.24 37.89
C THR A 683 -12.61 13.24 37.04
N GLN A 684 -13.39 14.10 37.69
CA GLN A 684 -14.14 15.18 37.06
C GLN A 684 -13.26 16.03 36.12
N THR A 685 -13.80 16.31 34.93
CA THR A 685 -13.25 17.24 33.95
C THR A 685 -14.01 18.57 33.97
N ASP A 686 -13.37 19.63 33.45
CA ASP A 686 -13.93 20.99 33.46
C ASP A 686 -15.19 21.13 32.61
N SER A 687 -15.27 20.36 31.52
CA SER A 687 -16.42 20.33 30.61
C SER A 687 -16.46 19.01 29.85
N LEU A 688 -17.56 18.72 29.16
CA LEU A 688 -17.67 17.55 28.28
C LEU A 688 -16.68 17.59 27.09
N SER A 689 -16.19 18.78 26.72
CA SER A 689 -15.17 18.95 25.66
C SER A 689 -13.73 19.01 26.20
N ALA A 690 -13.57 18.88 27.52
CA ALA A 690 -12.28 18.70 28.18
C ALA A 690 -12.10 17.20 28.46
N TRP A 691 -11.11 16.60 27.82
CA TRP A 691 -10.83 15.17 27.89
C TRP A 691 -9.61 14.91 28.77
N ALA A 692 -9.74 14.02 29.74
CA ALA A 692 -8.66 13.52 30.58
C ALA A 692 -8.23 12.12 30.12
N VAL A 693 -7.07 11.65 30.60
CA VAL A 693 -6.56 10.30 30.34
C VAL A 693 -6.40 9.55 31.66
N GLN A 694 -7.12 8.43 31.79
CA GLN A 694 -6.97 7.49 32.88
C GLN A 694 -5.99 6.39 32.43
N THR A 695 -4.93 6.10 33.19
CA THR A 695 -3.94 5.07 32.82
C THR A 695 -3.99 3.88 33.78
N GLN A 696 -3.97 2.65 33.24
CA GLN A 696 -3.82 1.41 34.00
C GLN A 696 -2.75 0.51 33.40
N ASN A 697 -1.99 -0.18 34.24
CA ASN A 697 -1.15 -1.29 33.79
C ASN A 697 -1.99 -2.56 33.73
N ILE A 698 -2.08 -3.18 32.56
CA ILE A 698 -2.82 -4.43 32.33
C ILE A 698 -1.91 -5.48 31.71
N THR A 699 -2.19 -6.75 31.97
CA THR A 699 -1.48 -7.86 31.32
C THR A 699 -2.33 -8.40 30.18
N LEU A 700 -1.76 -8.47 28.99
CA LEU A 700 -2.41 -8.95 27.78
C LEU A 700 -1.67 -10.16 27.23
N ASN A 701 -2.41 -11.09 26.64
CA ASN A 701 -1.89 -12.26 25.94
C ASN A 701 -1.44 -11.88 24.52
N ALA A 702 -0.66 -12.75 23.87
CA ALA A 702 -0.50 -12.68 22.42
C ALA A 702 -1.81 -13.12 21.75
N GLY A 703 -2.13 -12.54 20.59
CA GLY A 703 -3.41 -12.70 19.90
C GLY A 703 -4.50 -11.79 20.47
N ASN A 704 -5.74 -12.26 20.36
CA ASN A 704 -6.93 -11.49 20.75
C ASN A 704 -7.05 -11.35 22.26
N ASN A 705 -7.33 -10.13 22.73
CA ASN A 705 -7.68 -9.83 24.11
C ASN A 705 -8.96 -8.98 24.13
N VAL A 706 -9.90 -9.34 25.00
CA VAL A 706 -11.12 -8.54 25.21
C VAL A 706 -10.87 -7.60 26.37
N ILE A 707 -11.01 -6.29 26.13
CA ILE A 707 -10.97 -5.25 27.15
C ILE A 707 -12.38 -4.74 27.34
N GLU A 708 -12.90 -4.82 28.56
CA GLU A 708 -14.29 -4.48 28.88
C GLU A 708 -14.36 -3.52 30.08
N TYR A 709 -15.12 -2.44 29.93
CA TYR A 709 -15.55 -1.59 31.03
C TYR A 709 -16.98 -1.98 31.40
N ARG A 710 -17.21 -2.38 32.65
CA ARG A 710 -18.51 -2.84 33.13
C ARG A 710 -18.89 -2.11 34.41
N ALA A 711 -20.12 -1.62 34.48
CA ALA A 711 -20.66 -1.01 35.68
C ALA A 711 -20.68 -2.04 36.83
N SER A 712 -20.14 -1.66 37.99
CA SER A 712 -20.27 -2.42 39.24
C SER A 712 -21.46 -1.95 40.08
N ALA A 713 -21.93 -0.72 39.83
CA ALA A 713 -23.12 -0.10 40.38
C ALA A 713 -23.57 1.04 39.44
N ALA A 714 -24.74 1.63 39.69
CA ALA A 714 -25.18 2.82 38.96
C ALA A 714 -24.15 3.95 39.11
N ALA A 715 -23.66 4.49 37.99
CA ALA A 715 -22.66 5.55 38.02
C ALA A 715 -23.29 6.88 38.46
N PRO A 716 -22.66 7.62 39.38
CA PRO A 716 -23.20 8.89 39.88
C PRO A 716 -23.21 9.99 38.82
N GLN A 717 -22.35 9.88 37.80
CA GLN A 717 -22.26 10.79 36.66
C GLN A 717 -22.08 9.98 35.36
N ASN A 718 -22.44 10.59 34.24
CA ASN A 718 -22.26 9.97 32.92
C ASN A 718 -20.82 10.13 32.43
N VAL A 719 -20.11 9.02 32.24
CA VAL A 719 -18.75 9.00 31.67
C VAL A 719 -18.83 8.90 30.16
N TYR A 720 -18.13 9.80 29.47
CA TYR A 720 -17.95 9.80 28.02
C TYR A 720 -16.60 9.17 27.73
N PHE A 721 -16.56 8.19 26.84
CA PHE A 721 -15.34 7.55 26.35
C PHE A 721 -15.05 8.04 24.93
N ASP A 722 -13.82 8.48 24.69
CA ASP A 722 -13.33 8.88 23.36
C ASP A 722 -12.58 7.71 22.72
N ASN A 723 -11.53 7.22 23.37
CA ASN A 723 -10.80 6.03 22.91
C ASN A 723 -10.03 5.35 24.02
N MET A 724 -9.47 4.19 23.68
CA MET A 724 -8.39 3.57 24.42
C MET A 724 -7.12 3.47 23.56
N VAL A 725 -5.98 3.74 24.18
CA VAL A 725 -4.66 3.60 23.58
C VAL A 725 -3.86 2.59 24.40
N ILE A 726 -3.33 1.58 23.73
CA ILE A 726 -2.51 0.53 24.33
C ILE A 726 -1.08 0.77 23.90
N VAL A 727 -0.22 0.99 24.88
CA VAL A 727 1.23 1.06 24.69
C VAL A 727 1.89 0.02 25.57
N PRO A 728 2.95 -0.67 25.11
CA PRO A 728 3.77 -1.49 26.01
C PRO A 728 4.15 -0.66 27.23
N ALA A 729 3.98 -1.21 28.44
CA ALA A 729 4.19 -0.44 29.66
C ALA A 729 5.67 -0.09 29.79
N GLY A 730 6.03 1.18 29.55
CA GLY A 730 7.43 1.62 29.51
C GLY A 730 7.68 3.08 29.18
N SER A 731 7.61 3.95 30.20
CA SER A 731 8.41 5.18 30.28
C SER A 731 9.26 5.09 31.55
N GLY A 732 10.58 5.31 31.46
CA GLY A 732 11.51 5.13 32.57
C GLY A 732 12.27 3.80 32.52
N GLY A 733 12.70 3.39 31.32
CA GLY A 733 13.61 2.25 31.17
C GLY A 733 14.99 2.59 31.75
N ASN A 734 15.82 1.57 31.97
CA ASN A 734 17.19 1.83 32.37
C ASN A 734 17.94 2.41 31.16
N ILE A 735 18.43 3.63 31.30
CA ILE A 735 19.33 4.27 30.33
C ILE A 735 20.72 3.69 30.54
N ILE A 736 21.28 3.12 29.48
CA ILE A 736 22.66 2.66 29.43
C ILE A 736 23.41 3.56 28.45
N GLN A 737 24.31 4.36 29.00
CA GLN A 737 25.21 5.24 28.26
C GLN A 737 26.54 4.54 28.03
N GLU A 738 27.31 5.04 27.08
CA GLU A 738 28.72 4.69 26.91
C GLU A 738 29.49 4.71 28.23
N ASN A 739 30.41 3.76 28.38
CA ASN A 739 31.25 3.59 29.58
C ASN A 739 30.48 3.39 30.91
N THR A 740 29.18 3.12 30.88
CA THR A 740 28.41 2.71 32.07
C THR A 740 28.15 1.20 32.08
N THR A 741 27.73 0.66 33.23
CA THR A 741 27.36 -0.75 33.36
C THR A 741 26.32 -1.11 32.30
N GLY A 742 26.54 -2.23 31.60
CA GLY A 742 25.68 -2.68 30.51
C GLY A 742 26.11 -2.23 29.13
N PHE A 743 27.00 -1.23 28.98
CA PHE A 743 27.64 -0.94 27.69
C PHE A 743 28.89 -1.82 27.53
N CYS A 744 28.92 -2.69 26.53
CA CYS A 744 29.98 -3.69 26.41
C CYS A 744 31.05 -3.32 25.39
N SER A 745 30.65 -2.84 24.21
CA SER A 745 31.60 -2.45 23.15
C SER A 745 30.90 -1.71 22.02
N VAL A 746 31.69 -0.95 21.26
CA VAL A 746 31.33 -0.39 19.96
C VAL A 746 32.37 -0.82 18.93
N ASN A 747 31.95 -1.19 17.72
CA ASN A 747 32.84 -1.39 16.57
C ASN A 747 33.23 -0.01 15.99
N GLY A 748 34.05 0.74 16.73
CA GLY A 748 34.44 2.11 16.44
C GLY A 748 34.95 2.79 17.71
N THR A 749 34.58 4.05 17.93
CA THR A 749 35.04 4.85 19.08
C THR A 749 33.87 5.41 19.91
N VAL A 750 34.19 5.82 21.13
CA VAL A 750 33.33 6.71 21.92
C VAL A 750 33.87 8.13 21.74
N ASP A 751 33.07 8.99 21.11
CA ASP A 751 33.49 10.33 20.71
C ASP A 751 32.79 11.41 21.55
N THR A 752 33.35 12.62 21.53
CA THR A 752 32.83 13.81 22.22
C THR A 752 32.81 15.05 21.32
N ASN A 753 33.06 14.88 20.02
CA ASN A 753 33.29 15.98 19.07
C ASN A 753 32.02 16.64 18.53
N ASN A 754 30.83 16.09 18.81
CA ASN A 754 29.54 16.68 18.43
C ASN A 754 28.73 17.00 19.69
N GLY A 755 28.32 18.24 19.93
CA GLY A 755 27.59 18.61 21.15
C GLY A 755 26.15 18.04 21.25
N GLY A 756 25.58 18.06 22.45
CA GLY A 756 24.18 17.69 22.72
C GLY A 756 23.93 16.23 23.12
N TYR A 757 24.98 15.38 23.19
CA TYR A 757 24.92 14.06 23.82
C TYR A 757 24.75 14.17 25.34
N THR A 758 24.47 13.06 26.00
CA THR A 758 24.42 12.95 27.46
C THR A 758 25.54 12.02 27.95
N GLY A 759 25.82 11.98 29.25
CA GLY A 759 26.91 11.12 29.74
C GLY A 759 28.31 11.63 29.37
N ALA A 760 29.20 10.68 29.07
CA ALA A 760 30.62 10.90 28.81
C ALA A 760 30.95 11.12 27.31
N GLY A 761 30.05 10.75 26.40
CA GLY A 761 30.25 10.83 24.95
C GLY A 761 29.08 10.23 24.18
N PHE A 762 29.37 9.63 23.02
CA PHE A 762 28.42 8.81 22.27
C PHE A 762 29.17 7.72 21.49
N ALA A 763 28.51 6.60 21.20
CA ALA A 763 29.07 5.53 20.38
C ALA A 763 29.04 5.92 18.89
N ASN A 764 30.21 5.91 18.26
CA ASN A 764 30.42 6.15 16.84
C ASN A 764 31.01 4.89 16.20
N THR A 765 30.25 4.19 15.35
CA THR A 765 30.77 3.00 14.67
C THR A 765 31.60 3.36 13.46
N ASP A 766 32.61 2.56 13.14
CA ASP A 766 33.23 2.58 11.82
C ASP A 766 32.16 2.31 10.74
N ASN A 767 32.27 3.01 9.61
CA ASN A 767 31.31 2.89 8.51
C ASN A 767 31.48 1.56 7.75
N ALA A 768 30.77 0.52 8.20
CA ALA A 768 30.70 -0.76 7.49
C ALA A 768 29.42 -1.53 7.84
N ILE A 769 29.00 -2.40 6.91
CA ILE A 769 27.95 -3.39 7.16
C ILE A 769 28.41 -4.34 8.27
N GLY A 770 27.52 -4.63 9.21
CA GLY A 770 27.80 -5.56 10.30
C GLY A 770 28.47 -4.92 11.51
N ASN A 771 28.86 -3.65 11.47
CA ASN A 771 29.38 -2.94 12.65
C ASN A 771 28.26 -2.55 13.60
N GLY A 772 28.53 -2.53 14.90
CA GLY A 772 27.48 -2.31 15.88
C GLY A 772 27.93 -1.88 17.26
N VAL A 773 26.95 -1.63 18.11
CA VAL A 773 27.11 -1.39 19.56
C VAL A 773 26.49 -2.56 20.30
N ASN A 774 27.20 -3.06 21.31
CA ASN A 774 26.81 -4.21 22.12
C ASN A 774 26.53 -3.78 23.56
N TRP A 775 25.42 -4.25 24.10
CA TRP A 775 25.01 -4.06 25.49
C TRP A 775 24.70 -5.39 26.18
N LYS A 776 24.71 -5.40 27.52
CA LYS A 776 24.27 -6.51 28.35
C LYS A 776 23.16 -6.07 29.28
N LEU A 777 22.03 -6.77 29.21
CA LEU A 777 20.83 -6.44 29.98
C LEU A 777 20.28 -7.69 30.66
N ASN A 778 19.79 -7.55 31.89
CA ASN A 778 19.09 -8.58 32.61
C ASN A 778 17.59 -8.27 32.69
N PHE A 779 16.76 -9.19 32.20
CA PHE A 779 15.31 -9.06 32.20
C PHE A 779 14.68 -9.92 33.29
N ALA A 780 13.90 -9.33 34.20
CA ALA A 780 13.27 -10.09 35.29
C ALA A 780 12.21 -11.09 34.78
N ALA A 781 11.56 -10.80 33.66
CA ALA A 781 10.52 -11.64 33.06
C ALA A 781 10.60 -11.62 31.53
N SER A 782 10.21 -12.74 30.91
CA SER A 782 10.05 -12.83 29.45
C SER A 782 8.92 -11.92 28.97
N GLY A 783 9.02 -11.40 27.75
CA GLY A 783 7.96 -10.61 27.10
C GLY A 783 8.52 -9.47 26.27
N THR A 784 7.63 -8.67 25.68
CA THR A 784 7.99 -7.48 24.89
C THR A 784 8.72 -6.46 25.74
N LYS A 785 9.84 -5.97 25.22
CA LYS A 785 10.62 -4.85 25.77
C LYS A 785 10.68 -3.74 24.73
N SER A 786 10.73 -2.49 25.20
CA SER A 786 11.10 -1.37 24.35
C SER A 786 12.60 -1.15 24.43
N PHE A 787 13.20 -0.87 23.28
CA PHE A 787 14.59 -0.50 23.08
C PHE A 787 14.58 0.87 22.39
N THR A 788 14.74 1.93 23.17
CA THR A 788 14.79 3.31 22.66
C THR A 788 16.23 3.72 22.48
N PHE A 789 16.62 4.08 21.28
CA PHE A 789 17.95 4.57 20.95
C PHE A 789 17.89 6.09 20.78
N ARG A 790 18.67 6.83 21.57
CA ARG A 790 18.91 8.25 21.29
C ARG A 790 20.09 8.36 20.34
N TYR A 791 19.92 9.09 19.24
CA TYR A 791 20.90 9.10 18.16
C TYR A 791 20.95 10.45 17.43
N ALA A 792 22.04 10.69 16.72
CA ALA A 792 22.21 11.78 15.77
C ALA A 792 22.68 11.23 14.43
N SER A 793 22.16 11.77 13.32
CA SER A 793 22.53 11.36 11.96
C SER A 793 22.29 12.50 10.97
N ILE A 794 23.13 12.63 9.95
CA ILE A 794 22.91 13.58 8.83
C ILE A 794 22.17 12.94 7.66
N ASP A 795 22.14 11.61 7.59
CA ASP A 795 21.48 10.78 6.59
C ASP A 795 20.63 9.69 7.26
N THR A 796 19.74 9.04 6.49
CA THR A 796 18.98 7.89 7.01
C THR A 796 19.86 6.66 7.06
N ARG A 797 19.98 6.02 8.22
CA ARG A 797 20.75 4.78 8.42
C ARG A 797 19.84 3.65 8.86
N ALA A 798 20.21 2.41 8.56
CA ALA A 798 19.42 1.23 8.90
C ALA A 798 20.23 0.24 9.73
N ALA A 799 19.55 -0.43 10.66
CA ALA A 799 20.16 -1.43 11.53
C ALA A 799 19.24 -2.64 11.78
N ASN A 800 19.84 -3.74 12.20
CA ASN A 800 19.14 -4.85 12.85
C ASN A 800 19.33 -4.72 14.37
N LEU A 801 18.30 -5.08 15.14
CA LEU A 801 18.41 -5.33 16.58
C LEU A 801 18.52 -6.85 16.79
N LEU A 802 19.56 -7.27 17.50
CA LEU A 802 19.81 -8.67 17.82
C LEU A 802 19.77 -8.91 19.32
N ILE A 803 19.24 -10.07 19.72
CA ILE A 803 19.27 -10.59 21.09
C ILE A 803 19.93 -11.96 21.06
N ASN A 804 21.04 -12.13 21.80
CA ASN A 804 21.88 -13.33 21.79
C ASN A 804 22.29 -13.77 20.36
N GLY A 805 22.54 -12.81 19.47
CA GLY A 805 22.92 -13.06 18.08
C GLY A 805 21.77 -13.40 17.12
N ALA A 806 20.52 -13.51 17.60
CA ALA A 806 19.35 -13.67 16.75
C ALA A 806 18.75 -12.29 16.40
N VAL A 807 18.44 -12.04 15.12
CA VAL A 807 17.76 -10.81 14.69
C VAL A 807 16.32 -10.82 15.19
N VAL A 808 15.97 -9.88 16.08
CA VAL A 808 14.63 -9.73 16.67
C VAL A 808 13.85 -8.55 16.10
N ALA A 809 14.53 -7.58 15.50
CA ALA A 809 13.93 -6.56 14.65
C ALA A 809 14.88 -6.28 13.49
N THR A 810 14.35 -6.20 12.27
CA THR A 810 15.14 -5.97 11.06
C THR A 810 14.79 -4.62 10.44
N HIS A 811 15.77 -4.01 9.75
CA HIS A 811 15.59 -2.73 9.04
C HIS A 811 15.03 -1.62 9.94
N VAL A 812 15.49 -1.55 11.19
CA VAL A 812 15.25 -0.42 12.09
C VAL A 812 15.80 0.83 11.41
N SER A 813 14.90 1.74 11.03
CA SER A 813 15.25 2.98 10.35
C SER A 813 15.61 4.06 11.36
N PHE A 814 16.74 4.72 11.12
CA PHE A 814 17.23 5.90 11.83
C PHE A 814 17.27 7.08 10.84
N PRO A 815 16.16 7.82 10.68
CA PRO A 815 16.10 9.00 9.82
C PRO A 815 17.16 10.06 10.15
N SER A 816 17.48 10.93 9.19
CA SER A 816 18.34 12.09 9.48
C SER A 816 17.74 12.97 10.59
N THR A 817 18.56 13.34 11.58
CA THR A 817 18.23 14.36 12.60
C THR A 817 18.63 15.77 12.15
N GLY A 818 19.13 15.91 10.92
CA GLY A 818 19.51 17.16 10.28
C GLY A 818 20.94 17.62 10.56
N SER A 819 21.54 17.23 11.68
CA SER A 819 22.94 17.52 12.01
C SER A 819 23.47 16.56 13.09
N TRP A 820 24.79 16.40 13.18
CA TRP A 820 25.42 15.58 14.22
C TRP A 820 25.25 16.12 15.65
N THR A 821 24.82 17.37 15.80
CA THR A 821 24.53 18.01 17.09
C THR A 821 23.03 18.02 17.45
N SER A 822 22.18 17.50 16.56
CA SER A 822 20.75 17.36 16.76
C SER A 822 20.42 15.91 17.06
N TRP A 823 19.79 15.65 18.20
CA TRP A 823 19.56 14.31 18.72
C TRP A 823 18.07 13.99 18.75
N GLY A 824 17.70 12.83 18.20
CA GLY A 824 16.34 12.28 18.22
C GLY A 824 16.32 10.90 18.87
N THR A 825 15.15 10.28 18.91
CA THR A 825 14.97 8.92 19.44
C THR A 825 14.26 8.02 18.46
N VAL A 826 14.64 6.73 18.41
CA VAL A 826 13.90 5.66 17.73
C VAL A 826 13.61 4.57 18.75
N THR A 827 12.35 4.16 18.87
CA THR A 827 11.94 3.06 19.76
C THR A 827 11.59 1.82 18.95
N VAL A 828 12.24 0.71 19.29
CA VAL A 828 11.99 -0.62 18.73
C VAL A 828 11.39 -1.50 19.82
N TYR A 829 10.37 -2.28 19.49
CA TYR A 829 9.83 -3.25 20.42
C TYR A 829 10.18 -4.66 19.96
N ALA A 830 10.75 -5.46 20.87
CA ALA A 830 11.12 -6.83 20.59
C ALA A 830 10.91 -7.72 21.82
N SER A 831 10.60 -8.99 21.59
CA SER A 831 10.48 -9.97 22.67
C SER A 831 11.86 -10.34 23.21
N ALA A 832 12.01 -10.29 24.54
CA ALA A 832 13.21 -10.79 25.22
C ALA A 832 12.79 -11.82 26.27
N ALA A 833 13.50 -12.94 26.33
CA ALA A 833 13.33 -13.92 27.41
C ALA A 833 13.98 -13.41 28.71
N SER A 834 13.44 -13.84 29.86
CA SER A 834 14.01 -13.53 31.19
C SER A 834 15.47 -13.96 31.34
N GLY A 835 16.19 -13.35 32.26
CA GLY A 835 17.62 -13.54 32.49
C GLY A 835 18.50 -12.57 31.70
N THR A 836 19.82 -12.79 31.77
CA THR A 836 20.82 -11.94 31.10
C THR A 836 20.88 -12.23 29.60
N ARG A 837 20.91 -11.16 28.81
CA ARG A 837 20.87 -11.17 27.34
C ARG A 837 21.94 -10.25 26.76
N ASP A 838 22.54 -10.71 25.66
CA ASP A 838 23.40 -9.90 24.81
C ASP A 838 22.53 -9.14 23.81
N ILE A 839 22.63 -7.82 23.80
CA ILE A 839 21.85 -6.95 22.90
C ILE A 839 22.83 -6.29 21.93
N ARG A 840 22.54 -6.33 20.63
CA ARG A 840 23.37 -5.69 19.61
C ARG A 840 22.51 -4.89 18.65
N LEU A 841 22.86 -3.62 18.45
CA LEU A 841 22.40 -2.85 17.30
C LEU A 841 23.46 -2.97 16.22
N GLU A 842 23.10 -3.44 15.03
CA GLU A 842 24.04 -3.79 13.95
C GLU A 842 23.67 -3.11 12.65
N ALA A 843 24.60 -2.35 12.06
CA ALA A 843 24.40 -1.66 10.80
C ALA A 843 24.16 -2.62 9.65
N THR A 844 23.15 -2.35 8.83
CA THR A 844 22.89 -3.10 7.59
C THR A 844 23.39 -2.38 6.35
N GLY A 845 23.78 -1.10 6.48
CA GLY A 845 24.31 -0.26 5.40
C GLY A 845 25.81 0.00 5.53
N THR A 846 26.46 0.34 4.41
CA THR A 846 27.90 0.65 4.37
C THR A 846 28.27 1.92 5.12
N SER A 847 27.30 2.81 5.41
CA SER A 847 27.51 4.02 6.20
C SER A 847 27.59 3.78 7.71
N GLY A 848 27.50 2.52 8.20
CA GLY A 848 27.52 2.21 9.63
C GLY A 848 26.23 2.62 10.37
N LEU A 849 26.28 2.63 11.70
CA LEU A 849 25.20 3.13 12.56
C LEU A 849 25.22 4.66 12.62
N PRO A 850 24.10 5.33 12.99
CA PRO A 850 24.17 6.71 13.43
C PRO A 850 25.04 6.84 14.70
N ASN A 851 25.36 8.07 15.10
CA ASN A 851 25.95 8.31 16.42
C ASN A 851 24.90 7.94 17.47
N VAL A 852 25.19 6.97 18.34
CA VAL A 852 24.25 6.49 19.36
C VAL A 852 24.70 7.00 20.72
N ASP A 853 23.88 7.85 21.33
CA ASP A 853 24.11 8.40 22.67
C ASP A 853 23.83 7.32 23.73
N TYR A 854 22.60 6.84 23.80
CA TYR A 854 22.23 5.79 24.74
C TYR A 854 21.20 4.83 24.20
N ILE A 855 21.08 3.69 24.88
CA ILE A 855 19.91 2.82 24.81
C ILE A 855 19.12 2.93 26.12
N GLU A 856 17.82 3.17 26.03
CA GLU A 856 16.87 3.05 27.13
C GLU A 856 16.09 1.76 26.94
N VAL A 857 16.12 0.87 27.94
CA VAL A 857 15.41 -0.42 27.88
C VAL A 857 14.46 -0.56 29.04
N VAL A 858 13.17 -0.72 28.72
CA VAL A 858 12.13 -0.91 29.72
C VAL A 858 12.10 -2.36 30.19
N GLY A 859 12.10 -2.56 31.51
CA GLY A 859 12.06 -3.88 32.13
C GLY A 859 13.36 -4.68 32.00
N GLY A 860 14.41 -4.08 31.42
CA GLY A 860 15.78 -4.59 31.43
C GLY A 860 16.64 -3.74 32.37
N THR A 861 17.46 -4.39 33.19
CA THR A 861 18.45 -3.74 34.07
C THR A 861 19.84 -3.92 33.48
N ALA A 862 20.68 -2.89 33.56
CA ALA A 862 22.07 -2.99 33.14
C ALA A 862 22.75 -4.18 33.81
N ALA A 863 23.31 -5.08 33.02
CA ALA A 863 24.06 -6.23 33.52
C ALA A 863 25.55 -6.01 33.27
N ASN A 864 26.40 -6.55 34.13
CA ASN A 864 27.83 -6.44 33.92
C ASN A 864 28.22 -7.16 32.61
N CYS A 865 28.99 -6.47 31.79
CA CYS A 865 29.67 -7.04 30.63
C CYS A 865 30.87 -7.88 31.11
N THR A 866 30.67 -8.81 32.05
CA THR A 866 31.76 -9.67 32.52
C THR A 866 32.16 -10.64 31.43
N THR A 867 33.41 -10.53 30.98
CA THR A 867 34.24 -11.70 30.68
C THR A 867 34.36 -12.51 31.98
N GLY A 868 33.99 -13.79 31.95
CA GLY A 868 34.17 -14.62 33.14
C GLY A 868 35.66 -14.77 33.45
N LEU A 869 36.14 -14.10 34.51
CA LEU A 869 37.28 -14.50 35.35
C LEU A 869 37.48 -13.48 36.49
N SER A 870 36.76 -13.67 37.60
CA SER A 870 37.09 -13.06 38.89
C SER A 870 36.87 -14.06 40.03
N THR A 871 37.65 -15.13 40.02
CA THR A 871 38.08 -15.81 41.26
C THR A 871 39.51 -16.27 41.06
N LEU A 872 40.46 -15.49 41.61
CA LEU A 872 41.84 -15.81 42.03
C LEU A 872 42.71 -14.54 41.91
N MET A 873 42.52 -13.60 42.84
CA MET A 873 43.58 -12.63 43.15
C MET A 873 44.57 -13.29 44.10
N ASN A 874 45.75 -13.63 43.58
CA ASN A 874 47.05 -13.49 44.27
C ASN A 874 48.20 -13.98 43.36
N ALA A 875 48.72 -13.09 42.50
CA ALA A 875 50.13 -13.04 42.09
C ALA A 875 50.37 -11.79 41.20
N PRO A 876 51.52 -11.11 41.30
CA PRO A 876 51.78 -9.89 40.55
C PRO A 876 52.35 -10.14 39.14
N ALA A 877 52.04 -9.19 38.25
CA ALA A 877 52.73 -8.79 37.02
C ALA A 877 53.01 -9.84 35.91
N GLY A 878 52.41 -9.62 34.73
CA GLY A 878 52.91 -10.20 33.47
C GLY A 878 51.86 -10.41 32.38
N THR A 879 51.70 -9.41 31.51
CA THR A 879 51.45 -9.45 30.06
C THR A 879 50.42 -10.41 29.41
N ASP A 880 49.50 -9.76 28.70
CA ASP A 880 49.05 -9.98 27.30
C ASP A 880 47.76 -10.79 27.01
N ILE A 881 46.96 -10.19 26.13
CA ILE A 881 45.56 -10.51 25.83
C ILE A 881 45.52 -11.17 24.44
N SER A 882 45.11 -12.44 24.30
CA SER A 882 45.08 -13.09 22.99
C SER A 882 43.76 -12.88 22.23
N GLN A 883 43.84 -12.13 21.13
CA GLN A 883 42.86 -12.04 20.04
C GLN A 883 42.54 -13.41 19.40
N LYS A 884 41.29 -13.60 18.96
CA LYS A 884 40.82 -14.78 18.23
C LYS A 884 41.09 -14.61 16.72
N LEU A 885 42.17 -15.23 16.22
CA LEU A 885 42.59 -15.19 14.81
C LEU A 885 41.93 -16.31 13.98
N THR A 886 41.81 -16.11 12.66
CA THR A 886 41.23 -17.10 11.72
C THR A 886 42.20 -18.25 11.44
N GLY A 887 41.69 -19.43 11.08
CA GLY A 887 42.49 -20.65 10.87
C GLY A 887 43.69 -20.51 9.91
N LYS A 888 43.59 -19.63 8.92
CA LYS A 888 44.66 -19.34 7.95
C LYS A 888 45.78 -18.46 8.53
N GLU A 889 45.46 -17.56 9.45
CA GLU A 889 46.42 -16.65 10.13
C GLU A 889 47.32 -17.38 11.15
N VAL A 890 46.94 -18.61 11.54
CA VAL A 890 47.68 -19.44 12.51
C VAL A 890 48.12 -20.79 11.93
N GLY A 891 48.11 -20.93 10.60
CA GLY A 891 48.70 -22.05 9.88
C GLY A 891 47.97 -23.39 10.04
N VAL A 892 46.64 -23.40 10.16
CA VAL A 892 45.85 -24.65 10.15
C VAL A 892 45.13 -24.79 8.81
N GLU A 893 45.37 -25.89 8.11
CA GLU A 893 44.73 -26.23 6.83
C GLU A 893 44.00 -27.56 6.93
N VAL A 894 42.82 -27.67 6.31
CA VAL A 894 41.96 -28.87 6.36
C VAL A 894 41.65 -29.32 4.93
N PHE A 895 42.15 -30.48 4.52
CA PHE A 895 41.95 -31.00 3.15
C PHE A 895 41.94 -32.55 3.07
N PRO A 896 41.15 -33.14 2.14
CA PRO A 896 40.18 -32.48 1.29
C PRO A 896 38.99 -31.95 2.12
N ASN A 897 38.41 -30.83 1.69
CA ASN A 897 37.20 -30.26 2.26
C ASN A 897 36.35 -29.71 1.09
N PRO A 898 35.26 -30.38 0.68
CA PRO A 898 34.57 -31.45 1.41
C PRO A 898 35.33 -32.79 1.51
N ALA A 899 35.10 -33.55 2.59
CA ALA A 899 35.72 -34.85 2.87
C ALA A 899 34.69 -35.98 2.82
N GLN A 900 35.08 -37.16 2.32
CA GLN A 900 34.21 -38.36 2.29
C GLN A 900 34.56 -39.39 3.37
N HIS A 901 35.83 -39.76 3.49
CA HIS A 901 36.26 -40.84 4.41
C HIS A 901 37.38 -40.40 5.36
N GLN A 902 38.28 -39.53 4.91
CA GLN A 902 39.39 -39.01 5.69
C GLN A 902 39.61 -37.53 5.40
N VAL A 903 40.14 -36.82 6.39
CA VAL A 903 40.58 -35.44 6.27
C VAL A 903 41.96 -35.28 6.90
N THR A 904 42.84 -34.53 6.25
CA THR A 904 44.16 -34.16 6.78
C THR A 904 44.07 -32.75 7.36
N VAL A 905 44.50 -32.60 8.62
CA VAL A 905 44.71 -31.30 9.25
C VAL A 905 46.21 -31.03 9.25
N ARG A 906 46.66 -30.14 8.37
CA ARG A 906 48.06 -29.69 8.34
C ARG A 906 48.21 -28.49 9.28
N LEU A 907 49.27 -28.53 10.07
CA LEU A 907 49.52 -27.62 11.17
C LEU A 907 50.87 -26.91 10.97
N GLY A 908 50.86 -25.59 11.05
CA GLY A 908 52.05 -24.75 11.02
C GLY A 908 52.85 -24.85 12.31
N SER A 909 54.02 -24.22 12.34
CA SER A 909 55.01 -24.30 13.43
C SER A 909 54.51 -23.84 14.82
N ARG A 910 53.34 -23.20 14.88
CA ARG A 910 52.69 -22.75 16.12
C ARG A 910 52.06 -23.90 16.94
N TRP A 911 51.79 -25.04 16.31
CA TRP A 911 51.17 -26.20 16.93
C TRP A 911 52.22 -27.31 17.08
N LYS A 912 52.37 -27.84 18.29
CA LYS A 912 53.42 -28.79 18.64
C LYS A 912 52.83 -30.14 19.04
N ALA A 913 53.67 -31.17 19.01
CA ALA A 913 53.29 -32.48 19.54
C ALA A 913 52.85 -32.33 21.01
N GLY A 914 51.66 -32.85 21.35
CA GLY A 914 51.02 -32.70 22.66
C GLY A 914 49.90 -31.65 22.74
N ASP A 915 49.79 -30.75 21.76
CA ASP A 915 48.67 -29.80 21.67
C ASP A 915 47.35 -30.52 21.33
N GLN A 916 46.20 -29.90 21.61
CA GLN A 916 44.90 -30.52 21.44
C GLN A 916 44.34 -30.26 20.04
N LEU A 917 43.82 -31.32 19.41
CA LEU A 917 43.05 -31.26 18.18
C LEU A 917 41.71 -31.98 18.37
N MET A 918 40.63 -31.31 18.01
CA MET A 918 39.26 -31.76 18.28
C MET A 918 38.36 -31.52 17.07
N LEU A 919 37.64 -32.56 16.64
CA LEU A 919 36.55 -32.46 15.68
C LEU A 919 35.24 -32.32 16.46
N CYS A 920 34.46 -31.29 16.16
CA CYS A 920 33.14 -31.05 16.75
C CYS A 920 32.04 -31.09 15.70
N ASP A 921 30.81 -31.41 16.10
CA ASP A 921 29.62 -31.20 15.27
C ASP A 921 29.22 -29.71 15.21
N ALA A 922 28.19 -29.39 14.42
CA ALA A 922 27.70 -28.02 14.23
C ALA A 922 27.18 -27.33 15.52
N THR A 923 26.92 -28.10 16.58
CA THR A 923 26.50 -27.56 17.89
C THR A 923 27.69 -27.31 18.83
N GLY A 924 28.92 -27.63 18.39
CA GLY A 924 30.15 -27.49 19.17
C GLY A 924 30.48 -28.69 20.04
N LYS A 925 29.67 -29.76 19.99
CA LYS A 925 29.90 -30.97 20.78
C LYS A 925 31.09 -31.76 20.21
N PRO A 926 32.08 -32.18 21.03
CA PRO A 926 33.20 -32.98 20.57
C PRO A 926 32.77 -34.34 20.03
N VAL A 927 33.17 -34.63 18.80
CA VAL A 927 32.97 -35.91 18.10
C VAL A 927 34.23 -36.76 18.19
N GLN A 928 35.41 -36.14 18.04
CA GLN A 928 36.69 -36.80 18.23
C GLN A 928 37.68 -35.82 18.88
N THR A 929 38.45 -36.27 19.86
CA THR A 929 39.50 -35.46 20.51
C THR A 929 40.80 -36.25 20.55
N ARG A 930 41.91 -35.59 20.22
CA ARG A 930 43.24 -36.20 20.27
C ARG A 930 44.34 -35.18 20.55
N ARG A 931 45.54 -35.70 20.83
CA ARG A 931 46.77 -34.90 20.89
C ARG A 931 47.48 -34.92 19.54
N ILE A 932 47.99 -33.77 19.13
CA ILE A 932 48.82 -33.61 17.93
C ILE A 932 50.09 -34.44 18.12
N LYS A 933 50.45 -35.21 17.09
CA LYS A 933 51.65 -36.06 17.03
C LYS A 933 52.65 -35.51 16.03
N SER A 934 52.19 -34.96 14.91
CA SER A 934 53.03 -34.37 13.87
C SER A 934 52.38 -33.10 13.28
N ASN A 935 53.06 -32.47 12.32
CA ASN A 935 52.54 -31.31 11.58
C ASN A 935 51.45 -31.67 10.55
N ALA A 936 51.05 -32.93 10.43
CA ALA A 936 49.95 -33.37 9.58
C ALA A 936 49.18 -34.53 10.23
N GLU A 937 47.92 -34.25 10.58
CA GLU A 937 47.07 -35.13 11.37
C GLU A 937 45.91 -35.66 10.53
N GLN A 938 45.86 -36.97 10.25
CA GLN A 938 44.74 -37.58 9.50
C GLN A 938 43.60 -38.00 10.42
N LEU A 939 42.40 -37.45 10.22
CA LEU A 939 41.17 -37.85 10.92
C LEU A 939 40.34 -38.77 10.01
N ASN A 940 39.79 -39.84 10.58
CA ASN A 940 38.78 -40.65 9.90
C ASN A 940 37.40 -40.03 10.16
N VAL A 941 36.72 -39.63 9.09
CA VAL A 941 35.38 -39.05 9.14
C VAL A 941 34.34 -39.90 8.42
N GLY A 942 34.72 -41.08 7.90
CA GLY A 942 33.84 -41.90 7.05
C GLY A 942 32.58 -42.41 7.73
N GLN A 943 32.60 -42.57 9.05
CA GLN A 943 31.44 -42.99 9.85
C GLN A 943 30.55 -41.83 10.30
N LEU A 944 30.93 -40.59 9.99
CA LEU A 944 30.13 -39.41 10.35
C LEU A 944 29.03 -39.17 9.32
N PRO A 945 27.79 -38.84 9.76
CA PRO A 945 26.73 -38.40 8.86
C PRO A 945 27.17 -37.20 8.02
N PRO A 946 26.69 -37.08 6.76
CA PRO A 946 26.88 -35.88 5.95
C PRO A 946 26.42 -34.63 6.69
N GLY A 947 27.22 -33.57 6.68
CA GLY A 947 26.94 -32.36 7.44
C GLY A 947 28.16 -31.47 7.70
N LEU A 948 27.93 -30.36 8.40
CA LEU A 948 28.97 -29.41 8.79
C LEU A 948 29.57 -29.79 10.15
N TYR A 949 30.89 -29.83 10.22
CA TYR A 949 31.69 -30.07 11.41
C TYR A 949 32.76 -28.98 11.56
N PHE A 950 33.45 -28.95 12.69
CA PHE A 950 34.52 -27.98 12.96
C PHE A 950 35.78 -28.66 13.51
N ILE A 951 36.93 -28.34 12.93
CA ILE A 951 38.26 -28.69 13.44
C ILE A 951 38.72 -27.58 14.37
N ASN A 952 38.82 -27.90 15.67
CA ASN A 952 39.34 -27.02 16.70
C ASN A 952 40.75 -27.47 17.10
N VAL A 953 41.71 -26.54 17.10
CA VAL A 953 43.08 -26.78 17.56
C VAL A 953 43.42 -25.79 18.66
N ALA A 954 43.94 -26.28 19.77
CA ALA A 954 44.28 -25.47 20.95
C ALA A 954 45.63 -25.88 21.53
N ASN A 955 46.44 -24.90 21.92
CA ASN A 955 47.72 -25.14 22.58
C ASN A 955 47.74 -24.60 24.01
N ASN A 956 48.74 -25.01 24.80
CA ASN A 956 48.85 -24.61 26.21
C ASN A 956 49.20 -23.13 26.41
N SER A 957 49.56 -22.40 25.35
CA SER A 957 49.77 -20.94 25.39
C SER A 957 48.50 -20.13 25.13
N GLY A 958 47.33 -20.79 25.10
CA GLY A 958 46.03 -20.13 24.92
C GLY A 958 45.65 -19.82 23.47
N ALA A 959 46.48 -20.21 22.49
CA ALA A 959 46.13 -20.06 21.09
C ALA A 959 45.08 -21.09 20.69
N HIS A 960 44.01 -20.65 20.01
CA HIS A 960 42.92 -21.49 19.54
C HIS A 960 42.53 -21.14 18.10
N ALA A 961 42.31 -22.17 17.26
CA ALA A 961 41.81 -22.04 15.89
C ALA A 961 40.60 -22.95 15.68
N SER A 962 39.62 -22.50 14.88
CA SER A 962 38.46 -23.29 14.46
C SER A 962 38.24 -23.17 12.96
N LEU A 963 38.11 -24.29 12.24
CA LEU A 963 37.86 -24.30 10.80
C LEU A 963 36.68 -25.21 10.45
N PRO A 964 35.80 -24.81 9.52
CA PRO A 964 34.72 -25.67 9.06
C PRO A 964 35.24 -26.86 8.24
N LEU A 965 34.59 -28.01 8.40
CA LEU A 965 34.77 -29.23 7.62
C LEU A 965 33.40 -29.70 7.12
N VAL A 966 33.24 -29.82 5.81
CA VAL A 966 32.04 -30.37 5.19
C VAL A 966 32.24 -31.88 4.97
N LYS A 967 31.45 -32.70 5.66
CA LYS A 967 31.36 -34.14 5.40
C LYS A 967 30.29 -34.39 4.34
N GLN A 968 30.67 -35.02 3.24
CA GLN A 968 29.75 -35.49 2.19
C GLN A 968 29.28 -36.90 2.41
#